data_AF-A0A4S8IYX2-F1
#
_entry.id   AF-A0A4S8IYX2-F1
#
_cell.length_a   1.000
_cell.length_b   1.000
_cell.length_c   1.000
_cell.angle_alpha   90.00
_cell.angle_beta   90.00
_cell.angle_gamma   90.00
#
_symmetry.space_group_name_H-M   'P 1'
#
loop_
_entity.id
_entity.type
_entity.pdbx_description
1 polymer ?
#
loop_
_entity_poly.entity_id
_entity_poly.type
_entity_poly.pdbx_seq_one_letter_code
_entity_poly.pdbx_strand_id
1 'polypeptide(L)'
;MLSSFGPPLDSFGNSDARVSEPEFRMTLSELLDKSGVIPEAVYGDQGVLIAGVQEHARDVCHGDLFIPCIRWIEDGRLHVLEAVNRGAVAVVIDRETDNDQILGYGCKAAVVVNSTNSVLPVLAATFFGHPSRSLFVVGVTGTNGKTTTTNLVRSIFEEMGYRTGLFGTVCFIVNGDEKLEAYKTTPESVVAQRLMAKMVRSGTKALVMEAASQGLEEGRCDELDINVAVFTNLTRGHLGFHGTMEAYKKSKGKLFAKMVDPNRHRKVVNIDDPNASYFIDQGNAAVPLVTFGMESKNADVYLVKSELSLRKTKVWVSTPKGPLEISSGMLGRYSIYNILAAAAVGMAVGVKLEDIVSGLEAVKGVSGRFELVDEGQPFAVIVDYAHTPDALSRLVDAVRELNPRRVITVFGCDGERDRGKRPSMTRIAADKSDVVILTSDNPRNEDPMKILDDMLAGVGYTMEEFCSLHGGSNGHQKLPNGCTLSVNGDRRLALRAAIAMGKEGDAIVVAGKGHETYQIEGDTKKLFDDRVECREALRDEASRERDRALRALMLLWLIPGLTYAGDIVHEDDNAPKLPGCSNHFILVKVQTWINNEEDSEFVGVGARFGTTIQTKEKYASRTPLSLSDPSDCCTAPKEKIAGDVLLVHRGRCKFTTKAKVAEAVGASALLIINNRKELYKMVCERNETDLDINIPAVMLPHDAGVSLERSLKSGASRPANLLGGYVITVPQDFHAYFSAVTVVGIALIITVLQIVRVPNLKVGMVLLSCAFLYDIFWVFVSKRWFHESVMIVVARGDRTAEDGVPMLLKIPRMFDPWGGYSIIGFGDILLPGLLIAFSLRYDWAARKNLQAGYFLWSMVAYGSGLLITYVALNLMDGHGQPALLYIVPFTLGTLLTLGWKRGELTNLFTKGEPERVCPHIPPSAQ
;
A
#
# COMPACT_ATOMS: atom_id res chain seq x y z
N MET A 1 23.09 34.29 -28.13
CA MET A 1 22.57 33.52 -29.28
C MET A 1 21.05 33.43 -29.25
N LEU A 2 20.38 32.96 -28.18
CA LEU A 2 18.91 32.97 -28.14
C LEU A 2 18.29 34.39 -28.21
N SER A 3 19.02 35.42 -27.75
CA SER A 3 18.64 36.84 -27.89
C SER A 3 18.87 37.45 -29.28
N SER A 4 19.55 36.75 -30.20
CA SER A 4 19.87 37.24 -31.55
C SER A 4 18.98 36.62 -32.63
N PHE A 5 18.02 35.76 -32.27
CA PHE A 5 17.10 35.07 -33.18
C PHE A 5 15.66 35.57 -32.97
N GLY A 6 15.42 36.86 -33.27
CA GLY A 6 14.12 37.55 -33.14
C GLY A 6 14.28 39.00 -32.65
N PRO A 7 13.27 39.90 -32.80
CA PRO A 7 13.39 41.31 -32.41
C PRO A 7 13.70 41.47 -30.90
N PRO A 8 14.22 42.62 -30.45
CA PRO A 8 14.73 42.81 -29.10
C PRO A 8 13.70 42.40 -28.03
N LEU A 9 14.11 41.49 -27.15
CA LEU A 9 13.26 40.80 -26.17
C LEU A 9 12.71 41.69 -25.03
N ASP A 10 13.00 43.00 -25.04
CA ASP A 10 12.59 43.95 -23.99
C ASP A 10 11.28 44.72 -24.30
N SER A 11 10.57 44.40 -25.39
CA SER A 11 9.36 45.15 -25.79
C SER A 11 8.02 44.49 -25.44
N PHE A 12 8.00 43.31 -24.83
CA PHE A 12 6.75 42.60 -24.54
C PHE A 12 6.55 42.42 -23.03
N GLY A 13 5.75 43.35 -22.49
CA GLY A 13 5.41 43.45 -21.08
C GLY A 13 4.75 42.19 -20.52
N ASN A 14 5.02 41.99 -19.23
CA ASN A 14 4.44 40.97 -18.37
C ASN A 14 2.94 41.23 -18.23
N SER A 15 2.08 40.37 -18.79
CA SER A 15 0.64 40.42 -18.50
C SER A 15 0.11 39.03 -18.14
N ASP A 16 -0.22 38.86 -16.86
CA ASP A 16 -1.06 37.77 -16.36
C ASP A 16 -2.50 37.99 -16.86
N ALA A 17 -2.87 37.27 -17.93
CA ALA A 17 -4.25 37.17 -18.37
C ALA A 17 -4.58 35.69 -18.66
N ARG A 18 -5.66 35.18 -18.08
CA ARG A 18 -6.24 33.89 -18.46
C ARG A 18 -6.48 33.90 -19.97
N VAL A 19 -5.81 33.00 -20.69
CA VAL A 19 -5.72 33.02 -22.15
C VAL A 19 -7.05 32.56 -22.75
N SER A 20 -7.80 33.50 -23.34
CA SER A 20 -8.90 33.18 -24.26
C SER A 20 -8.36 32.48 -25.50
N GLU A 21 -9.10 31.54 -26.08
CA GLU A 21 -8.71 30.95 -27.36
C GLU A 21 -8.52 32.06 -28.42
N PRO A 22 -7.48 31.97 -29.26
CA PRO A 22 -7.29 32.94 -30.34
C PRO A 22 -8.42 32.84 -31.36
N GLU A 23 -9.17 33.93 -31.55
CA GLU A 23 -10.12 34.03 -32.66
C GLU A 23 -9.35 34.29 -33.96
N PHE A 24 -9.13 33.25 -34.73
CA PHE A 24 -8.63 33.35 -36.10
C PHE A 24 -9.82 33.48 -37.06
N ARG A 25 -9.85 34.56 -37.83
CA ARG A 25 -10.85 34.77 -38.87
C ARG A 25 -10.21 35.40 -40.10
N MET A 26 -10.50 34.86 -41.26
CA MET A 26 -10.11 35.43 -42.56
C MET A 26 -11.08 34.97 -43.63
N THR A 27 -11.18 35.72 -44.74
CA THR A 27 -11.99 35.25 -45.87
C THR A 27 -11.30 34.10 -46.59
N LEU A 28 -12.06 33.28 -47.31
CA LEU A 28 -11.49 32.19 -48.10
C LEU A 28 -10.50 32.72 -49.16
N SER A 29 -10.82 33.83 -49.83
CA SER A 29 -9.91 34.51 -50.76
C SER A 29 -8.62 34.93 -50.07
N GLU A 30 -8.70 35.55 -48.90
CA GLU A 30 -7.53 36.00 -48.14
C GLU A 30 -6.64 34.81 -47.73
N LEU A 31 -7.24 33.69 -47.32
CA LEU A 31 -6.51 32.48 -46.96
C LEU A 31 -5.74 31.92 -48.16
N LEU A 32 -6.38 31.78 -49.32
CA LEU A 32 -5.76 31.25 -50.54
C LEU A 32 -4.63 32.15 -51.06
N ASP A 33 -4.88 33.46 -51.06
CA ASP A 33 -3.89 34.46 -51.50
C ASP A 33 -2.66 34.45 -50.59
N LYS A 34 -2.86 34.45 -49.26
CA LYS A 34 -1.76 34.42 -48.29
C LYS A 34 -1.00 33.11 -48.27
N SER A 35 -1.68 31.99 -48.52
CA SER A 35 -1.05 30.67 -48.52
C SER A 35 -0.27 30.38 -49.79
N GLY A 36 -0.49 31.16 -50.86
CA GLY A 36 0.08 30.89 -52.19
C GLY A 36 -0.42 29.59 -52.81
N VAL A 37 -1.54 29.07 -52.32
CA VAL A 37 -2.15 27.84 -52.86
C VAL A 37 -2.90 28.25 -54.11
N ILE A 38 -2.52 27.67 -55.26
CA ILE A 38 -3.18 27.94 -56.53
C ILE A 38 -4.26 26.87 -56.72
N PRO A 39 -5.56 27.21 -56.56
CA PRO A 39 -6.64 26.28 -56.81
C PRO A 39 -6.78 25.99 -58.31
N GLU A 40 -7.20 24.77 -58.66
CA GLU A 40 -7.58 24.44 -60.04
C GLU A 40 -8.93 25.08 -60.40
N ALA A 41 -9.85 25.11 -59.44
CA ALA A 41 -11.14 25.77 -59.55
C ALA A 41 -11.63 26.20 -58.17
N VAL A 42 -12.44 27.27 -58.13
CA VAL A 42 -13.15 27.69 -56.93
C VAL A 42 -14.61 27.93 -57.29
N TYR A 43 -15.51 27.29 -56.55
CA TYR A 43 -16.96 27.41 -56.71
C TYR A 43 -17.56 28.12 -55.50
N GLY A 44 -18.60 28.93 -55.71
CA GLY A 44 -19.32 29.62 -54.63
C GLY A 44 -18.68 30.94 -54.16
N ASP A 45 -18.97 31.34 -52.92
CA ASP A 45 -18.60 32.63 -52.33
C ASP A 45 -17.18 32.64 -51.76
N GLN A 46 -16.23 33.24 -52.48
CA GLN A 46 -14.84 33.40 -52.01
C GLN A 46 -14.69 34.42 -50.87
N GLY A 47 -15.71 35.25 -50.65
CA GLY A 47 -15.77 36.19 -49.52
C GLY A 47 -16.24 35.54 -48.22
N VAL A 48 -16.55 34.24 -48.22
CA VAL A 48 -17.00 33.53 -47.03
C VAL A 48 -15.94 33.61 -45.92
N LEU A 49 -16.40 33.93 -44.71
CA LEU A 49 -15.55 34.02 -43.54
C LEU A 49 -15.25 32.62 -42.99
N ILE A 50 -13.97 32.28 -42.90
CA ILE A 50 -13.48 31.05 -42.28
C ILE A 50 -13.12 31.35 -40.82
N ALA A 51 -13.72 30.62 -39.90
CA ALA A 51 -13.51 30.75 -38.45
C ALA A 51 -12.64 29.62 -37.85
N GLY A 52 -12.37 28.57 -38.63
CA GLY A 52 -11.52 27.45 -38.24
C GLY A 52 -11.15 26.60 -39.45
N VAL A 53 -10.17 25.71 -39.26
CA VAL A 53 -9.76 24.71 -40.25
C VAL A 53 -9.78 23.35 -39.57
N GLN A 54 -10.34 22.34 -40.21
CA GLN A 54 -10.41 20.98 -39.67
C GLN A 54 -10.07 19.93 -40.73
N GLU A 55 -9.44 18.85 -40.28
CA GLU A 55 -9.12 17.68 -41.12
C GLU A 55 -10.01 16.46 -40.84
N HIS A 56 -10.77 16.47 -39.75
CA HIS A 56 -11.74 15.42 -39.41
C HIS A 56 -13.15 16.01 -39.36
N ALA A 57 -14.11 15.37 -40.05
CA ALA A 57 -15.49 15.86 -40.12
C ALA A 57 -16.14 15.97 -38.73
N ARG A 58 -15.80 15.04 -37.81
CA ARG A 58 -16.32 15.04 -36.43
C ARG A 58 -15.93 16.28 -35.61
N ASP A 59 -14.84 16.93 -35.97
CA ASP A 59 -14.29 18.10 -35.27
C ASP A 59 -14.78 19.43 -35.86
N VAL A 60 -15.54 19.37 -36.97
CA VAL A 60 -16.11 20.55 -37.64
C VAL A 60 -17.14 21.25 -36.76
N CYS A 61 -16.93 22.56 -36.62
CA CYS A 61 -17.89 23.50 -36.05
C CYS A 61 -18.43 24.44 -37.14
N HIS A 62 -19.53 25.12 -36.81
CA HIS A 62 -20.13 26.09 -37.72
C HIS A 62 -19.14 27.23 -38.05
N GLY A 63 -18.83 27.42 -39.34
CA GLY A 63 -17.87 28.42 -39.80
C GLY A 63 -16.50 27.87 -40.20
N ASP A 64 -16.27 26.57 -40.05
CA ASP A 64 -14.98 25.95 -40.38
C ASP A 64 -14.82 25.67 -41.88
N LEU A 65 -13.57 25.67 -42.31
CA LEU A 65 -13.08 25.07 -43.56
C LEU A 65 -12.74 23.61 -43.30
N PHE A 66 -13.35 22.69 -44.04
CA PHE A 66 -13.03 21.27 -43.97
C PHE A 66 -12.10 20.83 -45.11
N ILE A 67 -11.05 20.08 -44.77
CA ILE A 67 -10.06 19.56 -45.72
C ILE A 67 -9.95 18.03 -45.52
N PRO A 68 -10.65 17.21 -46.32
CA PRO A 68 -10.58 15.77 -46.26
C PRO A 68 -9.25 15.28 -46.83
N CYS A 69 -8.47 14.56 -46.03
CA CYS A 69 -7.24 13.93 -46.46
C CYS A 69 -7.41 12.40 -46.53
N ILE A 70 -6.74 11.77 -47.50
CA ILE A 70 -6.60 10.32 -47.52
C ILE A 70 -5.50 9.93 -46.52
N ARG A 71 -5.84 9.03 -45.59
CA ARG A 71 -4.93 8.46 -44.61
C ARG A 71 -4.87 6.94 -44.78
N TRP A 72 -3.92 6.29 -44.09
CA TRP A 72 -3.69 4.85 -44.21
C TRP A 72 -4.89 3.97 -43.85
N ILE A 73 -5.76 4.43 -42.93
CA ILE A 73 -6.88 3.64 -42.37
C ILE A 73 -8.25 4.21 -42.79
N GLU A 74 -8.28 5.46 -43.26
CA GLU A 74 -9.51 6.21 -43.44
C GLU A 74 -9.38 7.14 -44.65
N ASP A 75 -10.41 7.12 -45.49
CA ASP A 75 -10.56 8.07 -46.60
C ASP A 75 -11.47 9.22 -46.15
N GLY A 76 -10.86 10.35 -45.80
CA GLY A 76 -11.58 11.54 -45.33
C GLY A 76 -12.58 12.09 -46.36
N ARG A 77 -12.42 11.77 -47.65
CA ARG A 77 -13.34 12.23 -48.72
C ARG A 77 -14.76 11.69 -48.50
N LEU A 78 -14.90 10.53 -47.85
CA LEU A 78 -16.20 9.92 -47.55
C LEU A 78 -17.02 10.73 -46.52
N HIS A 79 -16.40 11.68 -45.82
CA HIS A 79 -17.01 12.43 -44.72
C HIS A 79 -17.35 13.89 -45.06
N VAL A 80 -17.29 14.29 -46.34
CA VAL A 80 -17.60 15.66 -46.77
C VAL A 80 -19.04 16.06 -46.41
N LEU A 81 -20.02 15.19 -46.69
CA LEU A 81 -21.42 15.46 -46.34
C LEU A 81 -21.63 15.61 -44.82
N GLU A 82 -20.94 14.80 -44.02
CA GLU A 82 -20.98 14.92 -42.56
C GLU A 82 -20.43 16.28 -42.10
N ALA A 83 -19.29 16.71 -42.65
CA ALA A 83 -18.69 17.99 -42.33
C ALA A 83 -19.62 19.18 -42.67
N VAL A 84 -20.27 19.15 -43.85
CA VAL A 84 -21.19 20.22 -44.23
C VAL A 84 -22.44 20.24 -43.33
N ASN A 85 -22.99 19.07 -42.99
CA ASN A 85 -24.11 18.97 -42.04
C ASN A 85 -23.77 19.50 -40.64
N ARG A 86 -22.49 19.43 -40.24
CA ARG A 86 -21.99 20.02 -38.98
C ARG A 86 -21.71 21.52 -39.06
N GLY A 87 -21.78 22.11 -40.25
CA GLY A 87 -21.67 23.55 -40.47
C GLY A 87 -20.37 24.02 -41.12
N ALA A 88 -19.64 23.14 -41.82
CA ALA A 88 -18.54 23.58 -42.69
C ALA A 88 -19.06 24.59 -43.73
N VAL A 89 -18.50 25.80 -43.72
CA VAL A 89 -18.91 26.86 -44.66
C VAL A 89 -18.17 26.76 -45.99
N ALA A 90 -17.01 26.11 -46.00
CA ALA A 90 -16.25 25.81 -47.19
C ALA A 90 -15.56 24.45 -47.08
N VAL A 91 -15.26 23.85 -48.23
CA VAL A 91 -14.51 22.59 -48.33
C VAL A 91 -13.36 22.71 -49.34
N VAL A 92 -12.22 22.08 -49.04
CA VAL A 92 -11.13 21.87 -50.02
C VAL A 92 -11.18 20.41 -50.44
N ILE A 93 -11.12 20.12 -51.73
CA ILE A 93 -11.24 18.77 -52.27
C ILE A 93 -10.26 18.57 -53.40
N ASP A 94 -10.00 17.32 -53.75
CA ASP A 94 -9.20 16.99 -54.92
C ASP A 94 -10.07 16.68 -56.15
N ARG A 95 -9.41 16.65 -57.30
CA ARG A 95 -10.05 16.44 -58.61
C ARG A 95 -10.77 15.09 -58.76
N GLU A 96 -10.39 14.10 -57.96
CA GLU A 96 -10.99 12.75 -57.97
C GLU A 96 -12.31 12.69 -57.19
N THR A 97 -12.64 13.74 -56.45
CA THR A 97 -13.92 13.87 -55.75
C THR A 97 -15.02 14.21 -56.77
N ASP A 98 -16.14 13.47 -56.73
CA ASP A 98 -17.22 13.55 -57.72
C ASP A 98 -17.83 14.97 -57.80
N ASN A 99 -17.53 15.69 -58.89
CA ASN A 99 -17.74 17.14 -58.96
C ASN A 99 -19.23 17.54 -58.96
N ASP A 100 -20.10 16.67 -59.47
CA ASP A 100 -21.54 16.93 -59.57
C ASP A 100 -22.24 16.92 -58.20
N GLN A 101 -21.62 16.35 -57.15
CA GLN A 101 -22.16 16.37 -55.79
C GLN A 101 -21.79 17.63 -54.99
N ILE A 102 -20.72 18.35 -55.39
CA ILE A 102 -20.12 19.42 -54.58
C ILE A 102 -21.07 20.61 -54.36
N LEU A 103 -21.74 21.05 -55.43
CA LEU A 103 -22.73 22.13 -55.35
C LEU A 103 -24.03 21.68 -54.65
N GLY A 104 -24.26 20.37 -54.53
CA GLY A 104 -25.40 19.77 -53.85
C GLY A 104 -25.24 19.62 -52.33
N TYR A 105 -24.02 19.74 -51.79
CA TYR A 105 -23.79 19.53 -50.36
C TYR A 105 -24.21 20.71 -49.46
N GLY A 106 -24.47 21.90 -50.01
CA GLY A 106 -24.98 23.05 -49.24
C GLY A 106 -23.94 23.90 -48.51
N CYS A 107 -22.65 23.74 -48.83
CA CYS A 107 -21.60 24.65 -48.36
C CYS A 107 -21.55 25.93 -49.23
N LYS A 108 -21.00 27.03 -48.68
CA LYS A 108 -20.99 28.34 -49.38
C LYS A 108 -19.89 28.41 -50.45
N ALA A 109 -18.82 27.65 -50.30
CA ALA A 109 -17.73 27.59 -51.26
C ALA A 109 -17.03 26.23 -51.29
N ALA A 110 -16.45 25.89 -52.43
CA ALA A 110 -15.61 24.71 -52.60
C ALA A 110 -14.35 25.03 -53.40
N VAL A 111 -13.20 24.55 -52.93
CA VAL A 111 -11.89 24.77 -53.55
C VAL A 111 -11.36 23.45 -54.07
N VAL A 112 -11.12 23.35 -55.37
CA VAL A 112 -10.52 22.17 -56.00
C VAL A 112 -9.02 22.37 -56.11
N VAL A 113 -8.25 21.40 -55.58
CA VAL A 113 -6.79 21.39 -55.63
C VAL A 113 -6.28 20.06 -56.19
N ASN A 114 -5.02 19.99 -56.60
CA ASN A 114 -4.44 18.75 -57.09
C ASN A 114 -4.32 17.68 -55.97
N SER A 115 -4.00 18.09 -54.73
CA SER A 115 -3.91 17.18 -53.60
C SER A 115 -4.23 17.87 -52.27
N THR A 116 -5.25 17.39 -51.57
CA THR A 116 -5.63 17.90 -50.25
C THR A 116 -4.54 17.63 -49.20
N ASN A 117 -3.88 16.47 -49.24
CA ASN A 117 -2.79 16.11 -48.34
C ASN A 117 -1.61 17.11 -48.40
N SER A 118 -1.28 17.61 -49.60
CA SER A 118 -0.19 18.57 -49.81
C SER A 118 -0.57 19.99 -49.37
N VAL A 119 -1.85 20.35 -49.53
CA VAL A 119 -2.36 21.70 -49.27
C VAL A 119 -2.74 21.90 -47.81
N LEU A 120 -3.17 20.85 -47.11
CA LEU A 120 -3.60 20.90 -45.71
C LEU A 120 -2.56 21.59 -44.79
N PRO A 121 -1.26 21.18 -44.76
CA PRO A 121 -0.30 21.82 -43.88
C PRO A 121 -0.14 23.32 -44.17
N VAL A 122 -0.16 23.70 -45.44
CA VAL A 122 0.01 25.08 -45.92
C VAL A 122 -1.16 25.97 -45.50
N LEU A 123 -2.39 25.53 -45.74
CA LEU A 123 -3.59 26.27 -45.34
C LEU A 123 -3.69 26.36 -43.82
N ALA A 124 -3.42 25.28 -43.09
CA ALA A 124 -3.42 25.31 -41.62
C ALA A 124 -2.37 26.29 -41.09
N ALA A 125 -1.13 26.25 -41.58
CA ALA A 125 -0.08 27.16 -41.16
C ALA A 125 -0.45 28.62 -41.45
N THR A 126 -1.00 28.91 -42.62
CA THR A 126 -1.41 30.25 -43.02
C THR A 126 -2.55 30.77 -42.13
N PHE A 127 -3.58 29.94 -41.91
CA PHE A 127 -4.74 30.29 -41.10
C PHE A 127 -4.35 30.66 -39.65
N PHE A 128 -3.43 29.88 -39.06
CA PHE A 128 -2.92 30.12 -37.71
C PHE A 128 -1.75 31.11 -37.64
N GLY A 129 -1.34 31.72 -38.76
CA GLY A 129 -0.32 32.78 -38.81
C GLY A 129 1.13 32.31 -38.69
N HIS A 130 1.45 31.11 -39.15
CA HIS A 130 2.78 30.48 -39.09
C HIS A 130 3.44 30.53 -37.70
N PRO A 131 2.77 30.00 -36.65
CA PRO A 131 3.19 30.16 -35.26
C PRO A 131 4.58 29.59 -34.96
N SER A 132 5.02 28.57 -35.72
CA SER A 132 6.37 28.00 -35.61
C SER A 132 7.49 29.00 -35.85
N ARG A 133 7.27 30.04 -36.68
CA ARG A 133 8.25 31.10 -36.92
C ARG A 133 8.50 31.99 -35.69
N SER A 134 7.59 31.96 -34.72
CA SER A 134 7.67 32.73 -33.47
C SER A 134 8.12 31.88 -32.27
N LEU A 135 8.45 30.61 -32.49
CA LEU A 135 8.91 29.68 -31.47
C LEU A 135 10.31 29.17 -31.83
N PHE A 136 11.12 28.88 -30.82
CA PHE A 136 12.34 28.10 -31.01
C PHE A 136 12.01 26.61 -30.97
N VAL A 137 12.02 25.95 -32.13
CA VAL A 137 11.53 24.57 -32.28
C VAL A 137 12.69 23.57 -32.37
N VAL A 138 12.70 22.57 -31.48
CA VAL A 138 13.62 21.43 -31.51
C VAL A 138 12.86 20.17 -31.90
N GLY A 139 13.21 19.57 -33.04
CA GLY A 139 12.65 18.30 -33.50
C GLY A 139 13.58 17.13 -33.19
N VAL A 140 13.09 16.12 -32.48
CA VAL A 140 13.85 14.91 -32.14
C VAL A 140 13.29 13.70 -32.88
N THR A 141 14.13 13.04 -33.68
CA THR A 141 13.79 11.79 -34.36
C THR A 141 14.73 10.63 -34.02
N GLY A 142 14.29 9.44 -34.41
CA GLY A 142 14.97 8.16 -34.19
C GLY A 142 14.01 7.05 -33.79
N THR A 143 14.51 5.82 -33.69
CA THR A 143 13.69 4.67 -33.30
C THR A 143 13.35 4.76 -31.81
N ASN A 144 14.35 4.91 -30.95
CA ASN A 144 14.21 4.96 -29.49
C ASN A 144 14.79 6.25 -28.90
N GLY A 145 14.33 6.66 -27.71
CA GLY A 145 14.91 7.79 -26.96
C GLY A 145 14.33 9.18 -27.27
N LYS A 146 13.38 9.29 -28.22
CA LYS A 146 12.70 10.56 -28.57
C LYS A 146 12.07 11.22 -27.35
N THR A 147 11.10 10.55 -26.71
CA THR A 147 10.38 11.06 -25.54
C THR A 147 11.32 11.46 -24.40
N THR A 148 12.34 10.65 -24.12
CA THR A 148 13.32 10.96 -23.05
C THR A 148 14.14 12.20 -23.39
N THR A 149 14.68 12.25 -24.61
CA THR A 149 15.48 13.38 -25.08
C THR A 149 14.66 14.67 -25.14
N THR A 150 13.39 14.62 -25.57
CA THR A 150 12.54 15.82 -25.62
C THR A 150 12.25 16.38 -24.23
N ASN A 151 12.02 15.53 -23.23
CA ASN A 151 11.83 15.98 -21.84
C ASN A 151 13.13 16.56 -21.23
N LEU A 152 14.30 15.99 -21.54
CA LEU A 152 15.58 16.52 -21.09
C LEU A 152 15.89 17.89 -21.70
N VAL A 153 15.74 18.03 -23.02
CA VAL A 153 15.96 19.30 -23.73
C VAL A 153 15.00 20.37 -23.23
N ARG A 154 13.73 20.00 -23.01
CA ARG A 154 12.73 20.89 -22.42
C ARG A 154 13.18 21.39 -21.05
N SER A 155 13.62 20.49 -20.16
CA SER A 155 14.06 20.85 -18.81
C SER A 155 15.26 21.79 -18.83
N ILE A 156 16.20 21.62 -19.78
CA ILE A 156 17.31 22.56 -19.97
C ILE A 156 16.76 23.95 -20.33
N PHE A 157 15.78 24.07 -21.21
CA PHE A 157 15.19 25.36 -21.56
C PHE A 157 14.37 25.99 -20.43
N GLU A 158 13.71 25.17 -19.59
CA GLU A 158 13.00 25.64 -18.40
C GLU A 158 13.97 26.20 -17.34
N GLU A 159 15.13 25.56 -17.12
CA GLU A 159 16.18 26.08 -16.22
C GLU A 159 16.78 27.40 -16.72
N MET A 160 16.79 27.64 -18.03
CA MET A 160 17.14 28.95 -18.60
C MET A 160 16.07 30.03 -18.36
N GLY A 161 14.94 29.68 -17.73
CA GLY A 161 13.82 30.59 -17.45
C GLY A 161 12.82 30.73 -18.59
N TYR A 162 12.87 29.86 -19.61
CA TYR A 162 11.92 29.92 -20.73
C TYR A 162 10.65 29.13 -20.44
N ARG A 163 9.50 29.69 -20.85
CA ARG A 163 8.26 28.93 -20.99
C ARG A 163 8.38 28.01 -22.20
N THR A 164 8.16 26.72 -21.98
CA THR A 164 8.30 25.70 -23.02
C THR A 164 7.00 24.98 -23.32
N GLY A 165 6.87 24.54 -24.56
CA GLY A 165 5.89 23.56 -25.00
C GLY A 165 6.54 22.21 -25.31
N LEU A 166 5.72 21.15 -25.30
CA LEU A 166 6.13 19.79 -25.65
C LEU A 166 5.09 19.15 -26.57
N PHE A 167 5.52 18.56 -27.68
CA PHE A 167 4.72 17.57 -28.41
C PHE A 167 5.37 16.20 -28.30
N GLY A 168 4.70 15.23 -27.69
CA GLY A 168 5.27 13.89 -27.56
C GLY A 168 4.22 12.80 -27.34
N THR A 169 4.68 11.57 -27.20
CA THR A 169 3.81 10.40 -27.02
C THR A 169 3.01 10.46 -25.72
N VAL A 170 3.59 11.03 -24.65
CA VAL A 170 2.96 11.02 -23.32
C VAL A 170 1.87 12.06 -23.20
N CYS A 171 2.11 13.27 -23.70
CA CYS A 171 1.17 14.40 -23.65
C CYS A 171 1.63 15.51 -24.60
N PHE A 172 0.70 16.43 -24.87
CA PHE A 172 1.05 17.75 -25.40
C PHE A 172 1.04 18.77 -24.26
N ILE A 173 1.97 19.71 -24.29
CA ILE A 173 2.09 20.76 -23.30
C ILE A 173 2.18 22.10 -24.00
N VAL A 174 1.26 23.01 -23.71
CA VAL A 174 1.16 24.32 -24.39
C VAL A 174 1.89 25.41 -23.61
N ASN A 175 1.68 25.48 -22.30
CA ASN A 175 2.34 26.46 -21.45
C ASN A 175 2.55 25.91 -20.04
N GLY A 176 3.81 25.75 -19.63
CA GLY A 176 4.16 25.25 -18.29
C GLY A 176 3.56 23.86 -18.03
N ASP A 177 2.56 23.78 -17.15
CA ASP A 177 1.92 22.53 -16.72
C ASP A 177 0.60 22.21 -17.43
N GLU A 178 0.16 23.01 -18.41
CA GLU A 178 -1.05 22.71 -19.17
C GLU A 178 -0.85 21.47 -20.06
N LYS A 179 -1.22 20.30 -19.52
CA LYS A 179 -1.10 18.98 -20.15
C LYS A 179 -2.40 18.60 -20.85
N LEU A 180 -2.28 18.27 -22.14
CA LEU A 180 -3.34 17.73 -22.98
C LEU A 180 -3.02 16.26 -23.32
N GLU A 181 -4.05 15.42 -23.41
CA GLU A 181 -3.89 14.03 -23.83
C GLU A 181 -3.36 13.98 -25.27
N ALA A 182 -2.27 13.25 -25.48
CA ALA A 182 -1.71 13.05 -26.81
C ALA A 182 -2.36 11.83 -27.46
N TYR A 183 -3.00 12.03 -28.61
CA TYR A 183 -3.59 10.95 -29.41
C TYR A 183 -2.62 10.41 -30.48
N LYS A 184 -1.54 11.16 -30.79
CA LYS A 184 -0.45 10.78 -31.70
C LYS A 184 0.88 11.35 -31.19
N THR A 185 1.99 10.64 -31.39
CA THR A 185 3.35 11.11 -31.00
C THR A 185 3.72 12.44 -31.64
N THR A 186 3.39 12.59 -32.93
CA THR A 186 3.52 13.85 -33.67
C THR A 186 2.10 14.28 -34.03
N PRO A 187 1.63 15.44 -33.53
CA PRO A 187 0.28 15.92 -33.80
C PRO A 187 0.03 16.08 -35.29
N GLU A 188 -1.23 16.05 -35.68
CA GLU A 188 -1.63 16.35 -37.06
C GLU A 188 -1.47 17.84 -37.37
N SER A 189 -1.38 18.20 -38.64
CA SER A 189 -0.97 19.54 -39.08
C SER A 189 -1.85 20.63 -38.51
N VAL A 190 -3.18 20.45 -38.53
CA VAL A 190 -4.13 21.44 -38.00
C VAL A 190 -3.94 21.60 -36.49
N VAL A 191 -3.87 20.49 -35.76
CA VAL A 191 -3.72 20.50 -34.30
C VAL A 191 -2.37 21.08 -33.89
N ALA A 192 -1.28 20.74 -34.59
CA ALA A 192 0.05 21.29 -34.35
C ALA A 192 0.04 22.81 -34.47
N GLN A 193 -0.48 23.34 -35.58
CA GLN A 193 -0.53 24.79 -35.81
C GLN A 193 -1.43 25.49 -34.79
N ARG A 194 -2.63 24.95 -34.50
CA ARG A 194 -3.54 25.49 -33.48
C ARG A 194 -2.90 25.55 -32.09
N LEU A 195 -2.26 24.46 -31.65
CA LEU A 195 -1.60 24.41 -30.35
C LEU A 195 -0.39 25.36 -30.29
N MET A 196 0.41 25.45 -31.36
CA MET A 196 1.54 26.38 -31.44
C MET A 196 1.09 27.84 -31.45
N ALA A 197 -0.02 28.17 -32.10
CA ALA A 197 -0.62 29.49 -31.99
C ALA A 197 -1.02 29.83 -30.54
N LYS A 198 -1.61 28.86 -29.82
CA LYS A 198 -1.90 29.00 -28.39
C LYS A 198 -0.63 29.17 -27.55
N MET A 199 0.45 28.46 -27.87
CA MET A 199 1.77 28.61 -27.23
C MET A 199 2.29 30.05 -27.38
N VAL A 200 2.32 30.57 -28.61
CA VAL A 200 2.80 31.94 -28.91
C VAL A 200 2.02 32.98 -28.11
N ARG A 201 0.67 32.89 -28.09
CA ARG A 201 -0.19 33.80 -27.31
C ARG A 201 0.04 33.70 -25.80
N SER A 202 0.39 32.51 -25.31
CA SER A 202 0.66 32.27 -23.88
C SER A 202 2.07 32.71 -23.45
N GLY A 203 2.86 33.26 -24.37
CA GLY A 203 4.24 33.69 -24.12
C GLY A 203 5.26 32.54 -24.08
N THR A 204 4.88 31.33 -24.51
CA THR A 204 5.80 30.21 -24.71
C THR A 204 6.85 30.59 -25.75
N LYS A 205 8.12 30.29 -25.48
CA LYS A 205 9.27 30.71 -26.31
C LYS A 205 9.91 29.57 -27.07
N ALA A 206 9.86 28.35 -26.53
CA ALA A 206 10.45 27.18 -27.16
C ALA A 206 9.46 26.02 -27.20
N LEU A 207 9.54 25.21 -28.26
CA LEU A 207 8.81 23.96 -28.41
C LEU A 207 9.82 22.84 -28.63
N VAL A 208 9.74 21.80 -27.81
CA VAL A 208 10.47 20.55 -28.06
C VAL A 208 9.47 19.51 -28.55
N MET A 209 9.76 18.83 -29.66
CA MET A 209 8.81 17.90 -30.25
C MET A 209 9.42 16.58 -30.69
N GLU A 210 8.67 15.51 -30.52
CA GLU A 210 8.95 14.21 -31.12
C GLU A 210 8.52 14.21 -32.59
N ALA A 211 9.49 14.04 -33.48
CA ALA A 211 9.29 13.90 -34.92
C ALA A 211 9.29 12.40 -35.30
N ALA A 212 8.14 11.75 -35.12
CA ALA A 212 7.94 10.35 -35.51
C ALA A 212 8.01 10.21 -37.03
N SER A 213 8.53 9.07 -37.52
CA SER A 213 8.66 8.84 -38.96
C SER A 213 7.32 8.87 -39.69
N GLN A 214 6.24 8.37 -39.08
CA GLN A 214 4.89 8.46 -39.66
C GLN A 214 4.44 9.92 -39.81
N GLY A 215 4.72 10.77 -38.82
CA GLY A 215 4.39 12.20 -38.90
C GLY A 215 5.19 12.94 -39.96
N LEU A 216 6.46 12.59 -40.13
CA LEU A 216 7.31 13.09 -41.22
C LEU A 216 6.87 12.55 -42.59
N GLU A 217 6.39 11.31 -42.67
CA GLU A 217 5.93 10.73 -43.93
C GLU A 217 4.63 11.35 -44.41
N GLU A 218 3.69 11.57 -43.49
CA GLU A 218 2.37 12.13 -43.77
C GLU A 218 2.35 13.68 -43.88
N GLY A 219 3.52 14.33 -43.90
CA GLY A 219 3.62 15.77 -44.06
C GLY A 219 3.20 16.61 -42.85
N ARG A 220 3.04 16.01 -41.66
CA ARG A 220 2.59 16.72 -40.45
C ARG A 220 3.57 17.78 -39.96
N CYS A 221 4.83 17.69 -40.40
CA CYS A 221 5.90 18.62 -40.05
C CYS A 221 6.29 19.56 -41.21
N ASP A 222 5.54 19.55 -42.32
CA ASP A 222 5.99 20.23 -43.54
C ASP A 222 6.06 21.75 -43.36
N GLU A 223 5.06 22.33 -42.68
CA GLU A 223 4.98 23.76 -42.37
C GLU A 223 5.40 24.09 -40.93
N LEU A 224 6.22 23.22 -40.32
CA LEU A 224 6.86 23.50 -39.05
C LEU A 224 8.27 24.03 -39.31
N ASP A 225 8.52 25.24 -38.82
CA ASP A 225 9.81 25.90 -38.93
C ASP A 225 10.73 25.45 -37.79
N ILE A 226 11.61 24.50 -38.08
CA ILE A 226 12.42 23.79 -37.08
C ILE A 226 13.83 24.39 -37.00
N ASN A 227 14.25 24.78 -35.79
CA ASN A 227 15.58 25.34 -35.56
C ASN A 227 16.65 24.27 -35.36
N VAL A 228 16.33 23.17 -34.67
CA VAL A 228 17.29 22.13 -34.34
C VAL A 228 16.73 20.75 -34.68
N ALA A 229 17.46 19.99 -35.50
CA ALA A 229 17.16 18.59 -35.80
C ALA A 229 18.08 17.66 -34.99
N VAL A 230 17.50 16.72 -34.26
CA VAL A 230 18.22 15.75 -33.42
C VAL A 230 17.97 14.33 -33.91
N PHE A 231 19.04 13.55 -34.11
CA PHE A 231 18.98 12.14 -34.47
C PHE A 231 19.57 11.30 -33.33
N THR A 232 18.74 10.39 -32.79
CA THR A 232 19.10 9.53 -31.66
C THR A 232 19.68 8.19 -32.09
N ASN A 233 18.93 7.39 -32.86
CA ASN A 233 19.33 6.09 -33.41
C ASN A 233 18.34 5.60 -34.47
N LEU A 234 18.73 4.59 -35.25
CA LEU A 234 17.90 3.89 -36.21
C LEU A 234 18.08 2.37 -36.10
N THR A 235 17.16 1.74 -35.39
CA THR A 235 17.02 0.27 -35.35
C THR A 235 15.71 -0.18 -35.99
N ARG A 236 15.55 -1.49 -36.21
CA ARG A 236 14.35 -2.07 -36.83
C ARG A 236 13.08 -1.68 -36.07
N GLY A 237 12.18 -0.96 -36.74
CA GLY A 237 10.89 -0.52 -36.18
C GLY A 237 9.94 -0.02 -37.27
N HIS A 238 8.63 -0.07 -37.02
CA HIS A 238 7.58 0.46 -37.92
C HIS A 238 7.59 -0.05 -39.37
N LEU A 239 8.17 -1.23 -39.64
CA LEU A 239 8.22 -1.79 -40.99
C LEU A 239 6.85 -2.15 -41.57
N GLY A 240 5.83 -2.37 -40.74
CA GLY A 240 4.45 -2.55 -41.21
C GLY A 240 3.89 -1.32 -41.95
N PHE A 241 4.40 -0.12 -41.63
CA PHE A 241 4.03 1.12 -42.32
C PHE A 241 5.02 1.46 -43.44
N HIS A 242 6.34 1.38 -43.17
CA HIS A 242 7.38 1.83 -44.12
C HIS A 242 7.76 0.78 -45.17
N GLY A 243 7.42 -0.50 -44.96
CA GLY A 243 7.83 -1.63 -45.80
C GLY A 243 9.30 -2.01 -45.65
N THR A 244 10.22 -1.05 -45.81
CA THR A 244 11.68 -1.28 -45.81
C THR A 244 12.42 -0.39 -44.81
N MET A 245 13.62 -0.82 -44.38
CA MET A 245 14.49 0.00 -43.52
C MET A 245 14.98 1.27 -44.23
N GLU A 246 15.20 1.23 -45.55
CA GLU A 246 15.61 2.39 -46.33
C GLU A 246 14.51 3.45 -46.41
N ALA A 247 13.25 3.05 -46.64
CA ALA A 247 12.11 3.96 -46.57
C ALA A 247 11.97 4.58 -45.17
N TYR A 248 12.12 3.79 -44.12
CA TYR A 248 12.08 4.26 -42.74
C TYR A 248 13.20 5.28 -42.43
N LYS A 249 14.42 5.03 -42.91
CA LYS A 249 15.58 5.94 -42.82
C LYS A 249 15.30 7.26 -43.55
N LYS A 250 14.86 7.18 -44.82
CA LYS A 250 14.55 8.34 -45.66
C LYS A 250 13.46 9.22 -45.05
N SER A 251 12.44 8.60 -44.47
CA SER A 251 11.35 9.30 -43.79
C SER A 251 11.86 10.16 -42.63
N LYS A 252 12.75 9.62 -41.78
CA LYS A 252 13.39 10.42 -40.71
C LYS A 252 14.33 11.51 -41.26
N GLY A 253 14.98 11.24 -42.39
CA GLY A 253 15.85 12.19 -43.09
C GLY A 253 15.13 13.48 -43.49
N LYS A 254 13.81 13.45 -43.71
CA LYS A 254 12.98 14.65 -43.99
C LYS A 254 13.13 15.75 -42.94
N LEU A 255 13.36 15.39 -41.67
CA LEU A 255 13.62 16.37 -40.60
C LEU A 255 14.95 17.12 -40.83
N PHE A 256 16.01 16.39 -41.18
CA PHE A 256 17.34 16.97 -41.40
C PHE A 256 17.42 17.71 -42.74
N ALA A 257 16.64 17.30 -43.75
CA ALA A 257 16.55 18.01 -45.02
C ALA A 257 16.06 19.45 -44.87
N LYS A 258 15.30 19.76 -43.80
CA LYS A 258 14.87 21.13 -43.45
C LYS A 258 16.00 22.01 -42.91
N MET A 259 17.13 21.44 -42.51
CA MET A 259 18.27 22.17 -41.96
C MET A 259 19.08 22.83 -43.10
N VAL A 260 18.60 23.98 -43.58
CA VAL A 260 19.20 24.69 -44.72
C VAL A 260 19.95 26.00 -44.40
N ASP A 261 19.57 26.74 -43.35
CA ASP A 261 20.16 28.04 -42.99
C ASP A 261 21.28 27.88 -41.93
N PRO A 262 22.56 28.15 -42.26
CA PRO A 262 23.69 28.02 -41.32
C PRO A 262 23.63 28.96 -40.11
N ASN A 263 23.00 30.12 -40.25
CA ASN A 263 22.95 31.10 -39.17
C ASN A 263 21.94 30.67 -38.11
N ARG A 264 20.83 30.08 -38.55
CA ARG A 264 19.68 29.75 -37.70
C ARG A 264 19.61 28.28 -37.28
N HIS A 265 19.91 27.35 -38.18
CA HIS A 265 19.66 25.93 -37.97
C HIS A 265 20.84 25.21 -37.34
N ARG A 266 20.57 24.10 -36.63
CA ARG A 266 21.60 23.23 -36.06
C ARG A 266 21.25 21.76 -36.26
N LYS A 267 22.28 20.94 -36.46
CA LYS A 267 22.16 19.47 -36.53
C LYS A 267 22.80 18.86 -35.28
N VAL A 268 22.13 17.89 -34.68
CA VAL A 268 22.66 17.09 -33.56
C VAL A 268 22.53 15.61 -33.89
N VAL A 269 23.65 14.88 -33.94
CA VAL A 269 23.67 13.50 -34.48
C VAL A 269 24.46 12.56 -33.56
N ASN A 270 23.86 11.43 -33.23
CA ASN A 270 24.56 10.30 -32.62
C ASN A 270 25.49 9.63 -33.65
N ILE A 271 26.80 9.69 -33.44
CA ILE A 271 27.77 9.08 -34.37
C ILE A 271 28.13 7.63 -34.06
N ASP A 272 27.63 7.08 -32.95
CA ASP A 272 27.74 5.64 -32.67
C ASP A 272 26.72 4.82 -33.50
N ASP A 273 25.71 5.48 -34.09
CA ASP A 273 24.77 4.82 -35.00
C ASP A 273 25.39 4.70 -36.41
N PRO A 274 25.35 3.51 -37.04
CA PRO A 274 25.94 3.31 -38.36
C PRO A 274 25.29 4.15 -39.48
N ASN A 275 24.09 4.70 -39.25
CA ASN A 275 23.40 5.56 -40.20
C ASN A 275 23.71 7.05 -40.02
N ALA A 276 24.61 7.42 -39.10
CA ALA A 276 24.90 8.82 -38.77
C ALA A 276 25.29 9.67 -40.00
N SER A 277 26.13 9.14 -40.88
CA SER A 277 26.57 9.82 -42.11
C SER A 277 25.39 10.27 -42.97
N TYR A 278 24.40 9.41 -43.17
CA TYR A 278 23.20 9.74 -43.94
C TYR A 278 22.48 10.99 -43.40
N PHE A 279 22.34 11.10 -42.07
CA PHE A 279 21.66 12.25 -41.43
C PHE A 279 22.51 13.52 -41.44
N ILE A 280 23.83 13.39 -41.32
CA ILE A 280 24.78 14.51 -41.45
C ILE A 280 24.69 15.13 -42.85
N ASP A 281 24.63 14.28 -43.87
CA ASP A 281 24.61 14.66 -45.30
C ASP A 281 23.28 15.27 -45.75
N GLN A 282 22.19 15.11 -45.00
CA GLN A 282 20.90 15.74 -45.34
C GLN A 282 20.92 17.25 -45.10
N GLY A 283 20.27 18.04 -45.96
CA GLY A 283 20.20 19.50 -45.82
C GLY A 283 21.50 20.18 -46.24
N ASN A 284 21.79 21.36 -45.68
CA ASN A 284 23.00 22.12 -46.03
C ASN A 284 24.20 21.68 -45.18
N ALA A 285 25.35 21.44 -45.82
CA ALA A 285 26.60 21.05 -45.15
C ALA A 285 27.21 22.19 -44.32
N ALA A 286 26.90 23.45 -44.62
CA ALA A 286 27.37 24.60 -43.85
C ALA A 286 26.61 24.79 -42.52
N VAL A 287 25.49 24.08 -42.31
CA VAL A 287 24.76 24.13 -41.05
C VAL A 287 25.61 23.50 -39.94
N PRO A 288 25.86 24.21 -38.82
CA PRO A 288 26.67 23.67 -37.74
C PRO A 288 26.12 22.35 -37.20
N LEU A 289 27.03 21.38 -37.07
CA LEU A 289 26.80 20.04 -36.57
C LEU A 289 27.44 19.92 -35.19
N VAL A 290 26.70 19.33 -34.24
CA VAL A 290 27.25 18.83 -32.97
C VAL A 290 27.02 17.33 -32.92
N THR A 291 28.09 16.58 -32.76
CA THR A 291 28.06 15.13 -32.67
C THR A 291 28.07 14.68 -31.22
N PHE A 292 27.40 13.56 -30.94
CA PHE A 292 27.49 12.91 -29.63
C PHE A 292 27.69 11.40 -29.77
N GLY A 293 28.29 10.80 -28.76
CA GLY A 293 28.57 9.36 -28.73
C GLY A 293 28.99 8.89 -27.34
N MET A 294 28.53 7.72 -26.95
CA MET A 294 28.99 7.05 -25.74
C MET A 294 30.26 6.22 -25.99
N GLU A 295 30.40 5.65 -27.19
CA GLU A 295 31.51 4.77 -27.56
C GLU A 295 32.61 5.54 -28.33
N SER A 296 32.21 6.44 -29.23
CA SER A 296 33.13 7.23 -30.03
C SER A 296 33.63 8.48 -29.28
N LYS A 297 34.91 8.47 -28.91
CA LYS A 297 35.62 9.65 -28.37
C LYS A 297 35.88 10.75 -29.41
N ASN A 298 35.56 10.49 -30.68
CA ASN A 298 35.67 11.48 -31.75
C ASN A 298 34.43 12.39 -31.82
N ALA A 299 33.38 12.12 -31.03
CA ALA A 299 32.22 13.00 -30.94
C ALA A 299 32.57 14.29 -30.19
N ASP A 300 31.86 15.38 -30.47
CA ASP A 300 32.00 16.64 -29.74
C ASP A 300 31.59 16.49 -28.27
N VAL A 301 30.50 15.75 -28.04
CA VAL A 301 29.95 15.45 -26.72
C VAL A 301 30.02 13.95 -26.48
N TYR A 302 30.92 13.50 -25.60
CA TYR A 302 31.14 12.07 -25.37
C TYR A 302 31.25 11.67 -23.91
N LEU A 303 30.93 10.40 -23.64
CA LEU A 303 31.03 9.82 -22.30
C LEU A 303 32.50 9.59 -21.92
N VAL A 304 32.92 10.13 -20.77
CA VAL A 304 34.22 9.85 -20.17
C VAL A 304 34.15 8.61 -19.27
N LYS A 305 33.17 8.58 -18.36
CA LYS A 305 32.86 7.44 -17.50
C LYS A 305 31.41 7.52 -17.00
N SER A 306 30.86 6.39 -16.59
CA SER A 306 29.54 6.31 -15.94
C SER A 306 29.54 5.36 -14.74
N GLU A 307 28.66 5.63 -13.79
CA GLU A 307 28.34 4.75 -12.67
C GLU A 307 26.83 4.51 -12.70
N LEU A 308 26.45 3.25 -12.90
CA LEU A 308 25.05 2.81 -12.95
C LEU A 308 24.66 2.19 -11.62
N SER A 309 23.46 2.50 -11.14
CA SER A 309 22.88 1.87 -9.95
C SER A 309 21.37 1.77 -10.09
N LEU A 310 20.73 1.06 -9.17
CA LEU A 310 19.27 0.95 -9.08
C LEU A 310 18.55 2.24 -8.64
N ARG A 311 19.28 3.30 -8.30
CA ARG A 311 18.71 4.57 -7.81
C ARG A 311 19.11 5.80 -8.61
N LYS A 312 20.34 5.84 -9.10
CA LYS A 312 20.89 6.98 -9.85
C LYS A 312 21.87 6.53 -10.92
N THR A 313 21.98 7.36 -11.94
CA THR A 313 23.01 7.26 -12.98
C THR A 313 23.91 8.48 -12.88
N LYS A 314 25.20 8.27 -12.60
CA LYS A 314 26.20 9.34 -12.67
C LYS A 314 26.97 9.25 -13.97
N VAL A 315 27.13 10.38 -14.66
CA VAL A 315 27.87 10.45 -15.92
C VAL A 315 28.82 11.64 -15.91
N TRP A 316 30.02 11.40 -16.43
CA TRP A 316 31.01 12.42 -16.70
C TRP A 316 31.12 12.56 -18.21
N VAL A 317 30.87 13.76 -18.71
CA VAL A 317 30.75 14.04 -20.14
C VAL A 317 31.83 15.05 -20.53
N SER A 318 32.56 14.78 -21.60
CA SER A 318 33.45 15.75 -22.21
C SER A 318 32.67 16.56 -23.24
N THR A 319 32.83 17.89 -23.22
CA THR A 319 32.23 18.79 -24.22
C THR A 319 33.27 19.80 -24.71
N PRO A 320 33.06 20.48 -25.85
CA PRO A 320 34.00 21.48 -26.36
C PRO A 320 34.15 22.70 -25.44
N LYS A 321 33.18 22.95 -24.55
CA LYS A 321 33.19 24.07 -23.60
C LYS A 321 33.76 23.70 -22.22
N GLY A 322 34.01 22.42 -21.96
CA GLY A 322 34.46 21.91 -20.66
C GLY A 322 33.77 20.61 -20.25
N PRO A 323 34.26 19.95 -19.20
CA PRO A 323 33.64 18.73 -18.68
C PRO A 323 32.33 19.02 -17.93
N LEU A 324 31.40 18.07 -17.98
CA LEU A 324 30.17 18.06 -17.18
C LEU A 324 30.15 16.83 -16.27
N GLU A 325 29.70 17.01 -15.04
CA GLU A 325 29.36 15.92 -14.11
C GLU A 325 27.86 16.01 -13.84
N ILE A 326 27.13 14.92 -14.11
CA ILE A 326 25.67 14.89 -14.05
C ILE A 326 25.24 13.67 -13.22
N SER A 327 24.43 13.90 -12.19
CA SER A 327 23.77 12.90 -11.37
C SER A 327 22.28 12.81 -11.72
N SER A 328 21.95 11.96 -12.69
CA SER A 328 20.58 11.78 -13.18
C SER A 328 19.76 10.79 -12.35
N GLY A 329 18.46 11.08 -12.20
CA GLY A 329 17.46 10.15 -11.67
C GLY A 329 17.00 9.09 -12.69
N MET A 330 17.27 9.31 -13.98
CA MET A 330 17.01 8.31 -15.02
C MET A 330 18.02 7.16 -14.91
N LEU A 331 17.52 5.94 -15.04
CA LEU A 331 18.31 4.74 -14.86
C LEU A 331 18.72 4.12 -16.21
N GLY A 332 19.76 3.28 -16.18
CA GLY A 332 20.16 2.44 -17.31
C GLY A 332 21.08 3.12 -18.32
N ARG A 333 21.84 2.31 -19.06
CA ARG A 333 22.87 2.78 -20.00
C ARG A 333 22.30 3.58 -21.18
N TYR A 334 21.16 3.19 -21.71
CA TYR A 334 20.52 3.90 -22.81
C TYR A 334 20.05 5.32 -22.41
N SER A 335 19.84 5.60 -21.12
CA SER A 335 19.55 6.95 -20.65
C SER A 335 20.74 7.89 -20.88
N ILE A 336 21.97 7.36 -20.85
CA ILE A 336 23.19 8.11 -21.13
C ILE A 336 23.17 8.69 -22.55
N TYR A 337 22.78 7.91 -23.56
CA TYR A 337 22.64 8.43 -24.93
C TYR A 337 21.66 9.62 -25.00
N ASN A 338 20.56 9.57 -24.25
CA ASN A 338 19.59 10.68 -24.21
C ASN A 338 20.15 11.90 -23.47
N ILE A 339 20.93 11.68 -22.40
CA ILE A 339 21.64 12.76 -21.68
C ILE A 339 22.66 13.42 -22.60
N LEU A 340 23.47 12.64 -23.32
CA LEU A 340 24.45 13.13 -24.29
C LEU A 340 23.77 13.90 -25.43
N ALA A 341 22.65 13.40 -25.96
CA ALA A 341 21.87 14.09 -26.98
C ALA A 341 21.37 15.46 -26.50
N ALA A 342 20.81 15.53 -25.29
CA ALA A 342 20.31 16.76 -24.71
C ALA A 342 21.45 17.76 -24.37
N ALA A 343 22.57 17.27 -23.84
CA ALA A 343 23.77 18.08 -23.64
C ALA A 343 24.32 18.63 -24.98
N ALA A 344 24.30 17.82 -26.04
CA ALA A 344 24.69 18.24 -27.39
C ALA A 344 23.75 19.29 -27.99
N VAL A 345 22.44 19.23 -27.73
CA VAL A 345 21.51 20.31 -28.05
C VAL A 345 21.89 21.59 -27.29
N GLY A 346 22.18 21.48 -25.98
CA GLY A 346 22.66 22.59 -25.16
C GLY A 346 23.93 23.23 -25.73
N MET A 347 24.89 22.42 -26.18
CA MET A 347 26.10 22.89 -26.87
C MET A 347 25.76 23.61 -28.19
N ALA A 348 24.92 23.02 -29.03
CA ALA A 348 24.57 23.51 -30.35
C ALA A 348 23.89 24.90 -30.33
N VAL A 349 23.08 25.16 -29.30
CA VAL A 349 22.38 26.45 -29.13
C VAL A 349 23.11 27.42 -28.20
N GLY A 350 24.23 26.99 -27.61
CA GLY A 350 25.12 27.83 -26.83
C GLY A 350 24.70 28.06 -25.38
N VAL A 351 23.99 27.12 -24.76
CA VAL A 351 23.61 27.17 -23.32
C VAL A 351 24.87 27.16 -22.42
N LYS A 352 24.75 27.71 -21.21
CA LYS A 352 25.78 27.64 -20.17
C LYS A 352 25.87 26.21 -19.61
N LEU A 353 27.04 25.82 -19.11
CA LEU A 353 27.25 24.46 -18.62
C LEU A 353 26.40 24.18 -17.38
N GLU A 354 26.22 25.19 -16.53
CA GLU A 354 25.45 25.09 -15.30
C GLU A 354 23.97 24.81 -15.60
N ASP A 355 23.36 25.56 -16.51
CA ASP A 355 21.95 25.39 -16.90
C ASP A 355 21.72 24.01 -17.57
N ILE A 356 22.72 23.49 -18.31
CA ILE A 356 22.67 22.14 -18.88
C ILE A 356 22.65 21.09 -17.78
N VAL A 357 23.58 21.17 -16.81
CA VAL A 357 23.65 20.20 -15.70
C VAL A 357 22.37 20.25 -14.88
N SER A 358 21.96 21.45 -14.44
CA SER A 358 20.73 21.63 -13.67
C SER A 358 19.51 21.09 -14.41
N GLY A 359 19.38 21.37 -15.71
CA GLY A 359 18.25 20.90 -16.51
C GLY A 359 18.22 19.39 -16.66
N LEU A 360 19.38 18.75 -16.81
CA LEU A 360 19.48 17.29 -16.91
C LEU A 360 19.19 16.60 -15.56
N GLU A 361 19.65 17.17 -14.45
CA GLU A 361 19.45 16.62 -13.10
C GLU A 361 18.02 16.84 -12.57
N ALA A 362 17.34 17.90 -13.01
CA ALA A 362 15.94 18.18 -12.64
C ALA A 362 14.97 17.10 -13.13
N VAL A 363 15.29 16.40 -14.23
CA VAL A 363 14.48 15.31 -14.77
C VAL A 363 14.68 14.03 -13.95
N LYS A 364 13.78 13.81 -12.99
CA LYS A 364 13.78 12.60 -12.16
C LYS A 364 13.48 11.32 -12.96
N GLY A 365 12.73 11.44 -14.04
CA GLY A 365 12.29 10.34 -14.88
C GLY A 365 11.21 10.83 -15.86
N VAL A 366 10.96 10.04 -16.90
CA VAL A 366 9.87 10.32 -17.83
C VAL A 366 8.71 9.41 -17.53
N SER A 367 7.53 10.00 -17.39
CA SER A 367 6.27 9.31 -17.11
C SER A 367 6.12 8.04 -17.95
N GLY A 368 6.17 6.87 -17.31
CA GLY A 368 5.99 5.56 -17.94
C GLY A 368 7.11 5.10 -18.87
N ARG A 369 8.30 5.69 -18.79
CA ARG A 369 9.50 5.34 -19.58
C ARG A 369 10.67 5.09 -18.64
N PHE A 370 10.87 3.82 -18.30
CA PHE A 370 11.80 3.36 -17.27
C PHE A 370 11.73 4.23 -16.01
N GLU A 371 10.50 4.49 -15.57
CA GLU A 371 10.21 5.37 -14.44
C GLU A 371 10.48 4.62 -13.14
N LEU A 372 11.43 5.12 -12.34
CA LEU A 372 11.66 4.62 -10.99
C LEU A 372 10.55 5.12 -10.05
N VAL A 373 9.82 4.19 -9.44
CA VAL A 373 8.88 4.44 -8.36
C VAL A 373 9.59 4.20 -7.03
N ASP A 374 9.93 5.29 -6.35
CA ASP A 374 10.62 5.27 -5.06
C ASP A 374 9.77 5.93 -3.97
N GLU A 375 9.35 5.13 -2.99
CA GLU A 375 8.65 5.55 -1.76
C GLU A 375 9.52 5.27 -0.52
N GLY A 376 10.84 5.09 -0.70
CA GLY A 376 11.83 4.85 0.35
C GLY A 376 12.20 3.37 0.56
N GLN A 377 11.68 2.46 -0.25
CA GLN A 377 11.95 1.03 -0.13
C GLN A 377 13.40 0.67 -0.54
N PRO A 378 13.97 -0.48 -0.10
CA PRO A 378 15.37 -0.86 -0.38
C PRO A 378 15.60 -1.56 -1.74
N PHE A 379 14.61 -1.56 -2.63
CA PHE A 379 14.66 -2.19 -3.96
C PHE A 379 14.07 -1.27 -5.04
N ALA A 380 14.41 -1.52 -6.30
CA ALA A 380 13.89 -0.72 -7.41
C ALA A 380 12.53 -1.22 -7.89
N VAL A 381 11.62 -0.30 -8.20
CA VAL A 381 10.38 -0.58 -8.94
C VAL A 381 10.38 0.30 -10.18
N ILE A 382 10.41 -0.31 -11.36
CA ILE A 382 10.60 0.36 -12.65
C ILE A 382 9.36 0.13 -13.50
N VAL A 383 8.66 1.21 -13.87
CA VAL A 383 7.47 1.16 -14.74
C VAL A 383 7.83 1.61 -16.16
N ASP A 384 7.49 0.80 -17.16
CA ASP A 384 7.84 1.07 -18.57
C ASP A 384 6.75 0.65 -19.57
N TYR A 385 6.73 1.31 -20.73
CA TYR A 385 5.77 1.07 -21.83
C TYR A 385 6.13 -0.12 -22.75
N ALA A 386 7.16 -0.90 -22.44
CA ALA A 386 7.59 -2.02 -23.27
C ALA A 386 6.46 -3.07 -23.45
N HIS A 387 5.81 -3.06 -24.61
CA HIS A 387 4.66 -3.91 -24.96
C HIS A 387 4.90 -4.77 -26.22
N THR A 388 6.17 -4.92 -26.63
CA THR A 388 6.62 -5.78 -27.74
C THR A 388 7.77 -6.68 -27.28
N PRO A 389 8.03 -7.83 -27.96
CA PRO A 389 9.11 -8.75 -27.61
C PRO A 389 10.48 -8.06 -27.53
N ASP A 390 10.82 -7.26 -28.54
CA ASP A 390 12.09 -6.53 -28.62
C ASP A 390 12.21 -5.46 -27.52
N ALA A 391 11.13 -4.70 -27.27
CA ALA A 391 11.13 -3.68 -26.22
C ALA A 391 11.28 -4.31 -24.81
N LEU A 392 10.55 -5.40 -24.54
CA LEU A 392 10.62 -6.09 -23.25
C LEU A 392 12.01 -6.72 -23.03
N SER A 393 12.56 -7.33 -24.07
CA SER A 393 13.92 -7.88 -24.07
C SER A 393 14.95 -6.82 -23.67
N ARG A 394 14.93 -5.65 -24.33
CA ARG A 394 15.84 -4.53 -24.06
C ARG A 394 15.63 -3.92 -22.68
N LEU A 395 14.38 -3.83 -22.23
CA LEU A 395 14.03 -3.33 -20.90
C LEU A 395 14.70 -4.20 -19.83
N VAL A 396 14.51 -5.52 -19.90
CA VAL A 396 15.08 -6.43 -18.89
C VAL A 396 16.61 -6.47 -18.97
N ASP A 397 17.20 -6.45 -20.17
CA ASP A 397 18.66 -6.36 -20.33
C ASP A 397 19.21 -5.11 -19.64
N ALA A 398 18.58 -3.96 -19.86
CA ALA A 398 19.05 -2.71 -19.27
C ALA A 398 18.80 -2.62 -17.76
N VAL A 399 17.83 -3.35 -17.22
CA VAL A 399 17.67 -3.54 -15.76
C VAL A 399 18.79 -4.44 -15.22
N ARG A 400 19.16 -5.51 -15.93
CA ARG A 400 20.27 -6.40 -15.54
C ARG A 400 21.62 -5.68 -15.51
N GLU A 401 21.84 -4.71 -16.40
CA GLU A 401 23.03 -3.84 -16.38
C GLU A 401 23.19 -3.02 -15.09
N LEU A 402 22.10 -2.82 -14.33
CA LEU A 402 22.13 -2.15 -13.01
C LEU A 402 22.61 -3.08 -11.88
N ASN A 403 22.98 -4.31 -12.20
CA ASN A 403 23.41 -5.37 -11.28
C ASN A 403 22.41 -5.63 -10.11
N PRO A 404 21.10 -5.83 -10.38
CA PRO A 404 20.16 -6.22 -9.35
C PRO A 404 20.45 -7.63 -8.85
N ARG A 405 20.13 -7.88 -7.58
CA ARG A 405 20.19 -9.22 -6.98
C ARG A 405 19.26 -10.20 -7.67
N ARG A 406 18.01 -9.79 -7.94
CA ARG A 406 16.99 -10.52 -8.68
C ARG A 406 16.15 -9.58 -9.51
N VAL A 407 15.62 -10.06 -10.63
CA VAL A 407 14.67 -9.35 -11.48
C VAL A 407 13.30 -10.02 -11.43
N ILE A 408 12.28 -9.24 -11.06
CA ILE A 408 10.87 -9.66 -10.99
C ILE A 408 10.11 -8.89 -12.06
N THR A 409 9.62 -9.56 -13.10
CA THR A 409 8.95 -8.90 -14.23
C THR A 409 7.44 -9.16 -14.19
N VAL A 410 6.64 -8.10 -14.16
CA VAL A 410 5.17 -8.13 -14.23
C VAL A 410 4.73 -7.50 -15.54
N PHE A 411 3.99 -8.23 -16.36
CA PHE A 411 3.46 -7.69 -17.61
C PHE A 411 2.22 -8.43 -18.09
N GLY A 412 1.48 -7.77 -18.99
CA GLY A 412 0.32 -8.33 -19.68
C GLY A 412 0.39 -8.05 -21.18
N CYS A 413 -0.61 -8.55 -21.91
CA CYS A 413 -0.78 -8.26 -23.33
C CYS A 413 -2.18 -7.70 -23.59
N ASP A 414 -2.25 -6.77 -24.55
CA ASP A 414 -3.50 -6.20 -25.04
C ASP A 414 -4.34 -7.25 -25.80
N GLY A 415 -5.65 -7.22 -25.58
CA GLY A 415 -6.64 -7.92 -26.39
C GLY A 415 -6.90 -7.23 -27.73
N GLU A 416 -7.40 -7.98 -28.72
CA GLU A 416 -7.67 -7.49 -30.09
C GLU A 416 -6.44 -6.87 -30.80
N ARG A 417 -5.24 -7.26 -30.38
CA ARG A 417 -3.98 -6.87 -31.00
C ARG A 417 -3.25 -8.11 -31.52
N ASP A 418 -2.05 -7.92 -32.04
CA ASP A 418 -1.19 -9.00 -32.52
C ASP A 418 -1.04 -10.10 -31.46
N ARG A 419 -1.65 -11.27 -31.72
CA ARG A 419 -1.58 -12.46 -30.86
C ARG A 419 -0.21 -13.15 -30.94
N GLY A 420 0.48 -13.05 -32.07
CA GLY A 420 1.75 -13.73 -32.32
C GLY A 420 2.87 -13.27 -31.38
N LYS A 421 2.77 -12.07 -30.83
CA LYS A 421 3.76 -11.56 -29.86
C LYS A 421 3.63 -12.17 -28.46
N ARG A 422 2.44 -12.64 -28.06
CA ARG A 422 2.12 -13.03 -26.66
C ARG A 422 3.02 -14.16 -26.15
N PRO A 423 3.19 -15.30 -26.87
CA PRO A 423 4.07 -16.37 -26.42
C PRO A 423 5.54 -15.93 -26.38
N SER A 424 5.98 -15.16 -27.38
CA SER A 424 7.36 -14.69 -27.47
C SER A 424 7.74 -13.77 -26.31
N MET A 425 6.85 -12.88 -25.88
CA MET A 425 7.08 -12.01 -24.73
C MET A 425 7.26 -12.80 -23.42
N THR A 426 6.42 -13.81 -23.17
CA THR A 426 6.56 -14.69 -22.00
C THR A 426 7.87 -15.43 -21.98
N ARG A 427 8.27 -16.01 -23.12
CA ARG A 427 9.55 -16.70 -23.24
C ARG A 427 10.72 -15.77 -22.92
N ILE A 428 10.75 -14.58 -23.51
CA ILE A 428 11.79 -13.57 -23.27
C ILE A 428 11.84 -13.16 -21.79
N ALA A 429 10.67 -12.91 -21.17
CA ALA A 429 10.62 -12.55 -19.77
C ALA A 429 11.15 -13.68 -18.88
N ALA A 430 10.76 -14.92 -19.16
CA ALA A 430 11.16 -16.11 -18.41
C ALA A 430 12.65 -16.43 -18.57
N ASP A 431 13.24 -16.15 -19.74
CA ASP A 431 14.67 -16.38 -19.98
C ASP A 431 15.56 -15.32 -19.32
N LYS A 432 15.02 -14.13 -19.03
CA LYS A 432 15.81 -12.97 -18.55
C LYS A 432 15.51 -12.54 -17.12
N SER A 433 14.43 -13.04 -16.52
CA SER A 433 13.97 -12.68 -15.16
C SER A 433 14.08 -13.88 -14.21
N ASP A 434 14.19 -13.60 -12.91
CA ASP A 434 14.16 -14.64 -11.87
C ASP A 434 12.72 -15.03 -11.53
N VAL A 435 11.81 -14.06 -11.62
CA VAL A 435 10.38 -14.23 -11.42
C VAL A 435 9.62 -13.52 -12.53
N VAL A 436 8.59 -14.16 -13.07
CA VAL A 436 7.65 -13.57 -14.03
C VAL A 436 6.24 -13.69 -13.49
N ILE A 437 5.49 -12.59 -13.49
CA ILE A 437 4.07 -12.55 -13.14
C ILE A 437 3.29 -12.09 -14.37
N LEU A 438 2.52 -13.00 -14.96
CA LEU A 438 1.63 -12.71 -16.08
C LEU A 438 0.32 -12.15 -15.56
N THR A 439 -0.17 -11.09 -16.19
CA THR A 439 -1.40 -10.42 -15.78
C THR A 439 -2.15 -9.81 -16.95
N SER A 440 -3.31 -9.22 -16.68
CA SER A 440 -4.10 -8.50 -17.66
C SER A 440 -3.49 -7.12 -17.98
N ASP A 441 -3.59 -6.68 -19.23
CA ASP A 441 -3.35 -5.29 -19.64
C ASP A 441 -4.69 -4.65 -20.05
N ASN A 442 -4.91 -4.27 -21.31
CA ASN A 442 -6.21 -3.88 -21.83
C ASN A 442 -6.87 -5.07 -22.57
N PRO A 443 -7.71 -5.89 -21.91
CA PRO A 443 -8.35 -7.04 -22.57
C PRO A 443 -9.34 -6.65 -23.67
N ARG A 444 -9.93 -5.44 -23.63
CA ARG A 444 -10.99 -5.01 -24.58
C ARG A 444 -12.14 -6.03 -24.60
N ASN A 445 -12.63 -6.44 -25.77
CA ASN A 445 -13.68 -7.47 -25.87
C ASN A 445 -13.14 -8.90 -25.90
N GLU A 446 -11.82 -9.09 -25.77
CA GLU A 446 -11.24 -10.42 -25.69
C GLU A 446 -11.24 -10.95 -24.25
N ASP A 447 -11.48 -12.24 -24.08
CA ASP A 447 -11.44 -12.90 -22.77
C ASP A 447 -10.01 -12.83 -22.18
N PRO A 448 -9.82 -12.18 -21.01
CA PRO A 448 -8.51 -12.08 -20.36
C PRO A 448 -7.84 -13.44 -20.14
N MET A 449 -8.62 -14.49 -19.88
CA MET A 449 -8.08 -15.83 -19.65
C MET A 449 -7.49 -16.44 -20.92
N LYS A 450 -8.06 -16.15 -22.09
CA LYS A 450 -7.49 -16.59 -23.38
C LYS A 450 -6.21 -15.85 -23.72
N ILE A 451 -6.12 -14.57 -23.35
CA ILE A 451 -4.88 -13.80 -23.51
C ILE A 451 -3.78 -14.41 -22.65
N LEU A 452 -4.07 -14.73 -21.39
CA LEU A 452 -3.11 -15.37 -20.48
C LEU A 452 -2.73 -16.78 -20.95
N ASP A 453 -3.65 -17.54 -21.51
CA ASP A 453 -3.39 -18.85 -22.12
C ASP A 453 -2.43 -18.75 -23.32
N ASP A 454 -2.69 -17.81 -24.24
CA ASP A 454 -1.78 -17.50 -25.36
C ASP A 454 -0.38 -17.10 -24.84
N MET A 455 -0.30 -16.37 -23.73
CA MET A 455 0.97 -15.99 -23.11
C MET A 455 1.69 -17.20 -22.52
N LEU A 456 1.00 -18.10 -21.81
CA LEU A 456 1.56 -19.31 -21.22
C LEU A 456 2.10 -20.30 -22.26
N ALA A 457 1.51 -20.34 -23.45
CA ALA A 457 1.99 -21.17 -24.56
C ALA A 457 3.47 -20.90 -24.90
N GLY A 458 3.98 -19.70 -24.60
CA GLY A 458 5.39 -19.32 -24.79
C GLY A 458 6.39 -20.12 -23.97
N VAL A 459 5.94 -20.76 -22.89
CA VAL A 459 6.72 -21.60 -21.99
C VAL A 459 6.16 -23.03 -21.90
N GLY A 460 5.29 -23.41 -22.84
CA GLY A 460 4.79 -24.78 -22.99
C GLY A 460 3.73 -25.19 -21.98
N TYR A 461 2.94 -24.24 -21.47
CA TYR A 461 1.80 -24.52 -20.58
C TYR A 461 0.50 -24.00 -21.18
N THR A 462 -0.59 -24.67 -20.86
CA THR A 462 -1.96 -24.13 -20.93
C THR A 462 -2.42 -23.66 -19.55
N MET A 463 -3.45 -22.80 -19.49
CA MET A 463 -4.07 -22.38 -18.23
C MET A 463 -4.64 -23.56 -17.43
N GLU A 464 -5.16 -24.59 -18.10
CA GLU A 464 -5.71 -25.79 -17.45
C GLU A 464 -4.61 -26.60 -16.76
N GLU A 465 -3.50 -26.85 -17.46
CA GLU A 465 -2.31 -27.49 -16.89
C GLU A 465 -1.73 -26.66 -15.72
N PHE A 466 -1.64 -25.34 -15.89
CA PHE A 466 -1.10 -24.45 -14.86
C PHE A 466 -1.96 -24.46 -13.57
N CYS A 467 -3.29 -24.46 -13.72
CA CYS A 467 -4.23 -24.50 -12.60
C CYS A 467 -4.28 -25.87 -11.91
N SER A 468 -4.25 -26.97 -12.68
CA SER A 468 -4.35 -28.33 -12.14
C SER A 468 -3.17 -28.72 -11.23
N LEU A 469 -2.00 -28.11 -11.45
CA LEU A 469 -0.81 -28.31 -10.62
C LEU A 469 -0.92 -27.73 -9.20
N HIS A 470 -1.91 -26.88 -8.89
CA HIS A 470 -1.83 -25.94 -7.75
C HIS A 470 -2.95 -25.97 -6.70
N GLY A 471 -3.81 -26.99 -6.63
CA GLY A 471 -4.59 -27.33 -5.42
C GLY A 471 -5.25 -26.19 -4.62
N GLY A 472 -5.60 -25.06 -5.25
CA GLY A 472 -6.39 -23.97 -4.67
C GLY A 472 -5.68 -22.84 -3.90
N SER A 473 -4.35 -22.75 -3.73
CA SER A 473 -3.76 -21.59 -3.00
C SER A 473 -2.28 -21.32 -3.31
N ASN A 474 -2.00 -20.17 -3.98
CA ASN A 474 -0.69 -19.55 -4.25
C ASN A 474 0.21 -20.20 -5.34
N GLY A 475 -0.24 -20.09 -6.60
CA GLY A 475 0.40 -20.67 -7.79
C GLY A 475 1.73 -20.04 -8.21
N HIS A 476 2.82 -20.76 -7.96
CA HIS A 476 4.16 -20.46 -8.45
C HIS A 476 4.74 -21.72 -9.11
N GLN A 477 4.92 -21.68 -10.43
CA GLN A 477 5.56 -22.76 -11.17
C GLN A 477 7.04 -22.45 -11.37
N LYS A 478 7.92 -23.38 -11.00
CA LYS A 478 9.33 -23.27 -11.37
C LYS A 478 9.56 -23.86 -12.75
N LEU A 479 10.08 -23.05 -13.66
CA LEU A 479 10.42 -23.45 -15.02
C LEU A 479 11.77 -24.18 -15.06
N PRO A 480 12.04 -24.99 -16.11
CA PRO A 480 13.32 -25.71 -16.24
C PRO A 480 14.56 -24.80 -16.25
N ASN A 481 14.41 -23.56 -16.72
CA ASN A 481 15.48 -22.56 -16.73
C ASN A 481 15.71 -21.89 -15.36
N GLY A 482 14.96 -22.29 -14.32
CA GLY A 482 15.07 -21.77 -12.96
C GLY A 482 14.16 -20.58 -12.64
N CYS A 483 13.56 -19.94 -13.66
CA CYS A 483 12.61 -18.84 -13.48
C CYS A 483 11.33 -19.31 -12.77
N THR A 484 10.81 -18.50 -11.85
CA THR A 484 9.52 -18.75 -11.20
C THR A 484 8.41 -18.00 -11.93
N LEU A 485 7.42 -18.71 -12.44
CA LEU A 485 6.27 -18.17 -13.15
C LEU A 485 5.04 -18.13 -12.25
N SER A 486 4.31 -17.03 -12.28
CA SER A 486 3.00 -16.88 -11.64
C SER A 486 2.03 -16.20 -12.59
N VAL A 487 0.73 -16.46 -12.41
CA VAL A 487 -0.33 -15.89 -13.24
C VAL A 487 -1.39 -15.30 -12.31
N ASN A 488 -1.76 -14.05 -12.56
CA ASN A 488 -2.82 -13.37 -11.85
C ASN A 488 -3.58 -12.43 -12.80
N GLY A 489 -4.84 -12.75 -13.11
CA GLY A 489 -5.67 -11.95 -14.01
C GLY A 489 -5.97 -10.53 -13.51
N ASP A 490 -5.90 -10.30 -12.19
CA ASP A 490 -6.04 -8.96 -11.62
C ASP A 490 -4.66 -8.27 -11.55
N ARG A 491 -4.51 -7.21 -12.36
CA ARG A 491 -3.27 -6.44 -12.44
C ARG A 491 -2.89 -5.79 -11.12
N ARG A 492 -3.84 -5.27 -10.34
CA ARG A 492 -3.56 -4.67 -9.02
C ARG A 492 -3.02 -5.71 -8.06
N LEU A 493 -3.61 -6.91 -8.05
CA LEU A 493 -3.12 -8.00 -7.21
C LEU A 493 -1.74 -8.50 -7.67
N ALA A 494 -1.50 -8.57 -8.98
CA ALA A 494 -0.20 -8.94 -9.54
C ALA A 494 0.91 -7.96 -9.10
N LEU A 495 0.65 -6.65 -9.18
CA LEU A 495 1.60 -5.62 -8.74
C LEU A 495 1.86 -5.68 -7.23
N ARG A 496 0.80 -5.85 -6.42
CA ARG A 496 0.93 -6.01 -4.97
C ARG A 496 1.72 -7.26 -4.59
N ALA A 497 1.51 -8.37 -5.30
CA ALA A 497 2.28 -9.59 -5.11
C ALA A 497 3.76 -9.38 -5.44
N ALA A 498 4.07 -8.76 -6.58
CA ALA A 498 5.45 -8.45 -6.95
C ALA A 498 6.15 -7.57 -5.90
N ILE A 499 5.48 -6.50 -5.44
CA ILE A 499 6.03 -5.58 -4.45
C ILE A 499 6.27 -6.27 -3.11
N ALA A 500 5.34 -7.13 -2.67
CA ALA A 500 5.51 -7.93 -1.46
C ALA A 500 6.67 -8.95 -1.56
N MET A 501 7.07 -9.34 -2.78
CA MET A 501 8.22 -10.23 -3.01
C MET A 501 9.57 -9.50 -3.05
N GLY A 502 9.56 -8.17 -3.18
CA GLY A 502 10.75 -7.33 -3.29
C GLY A 502 11.62 -7.39 -2.04
N LYS A 503 12.92 -7.62 -2.21
CA LYS A 503 13.92 -7.59 -1.15
C LYS A 503 15.04 -6.62 -1.51
N GLU A 504 15.81 -6.19 -0.52
CA GLU A 504 16.96 -5.31 -0.73
C GLU A 504 17.85 -5.76 -1.91
N GLY A 505 18.10 -4.81 -2.82
CA GLY A 505 18.88 -5.03 -4.04
C GLY A 505 18.13 -5.68 -5.21
N ASP A 506 16.87 -6.08 -5.06
CA ASP A 506 16.05 -6.57 -6.17
C ASP A 506 15.61 -5.43 -7.10
N ALA A 507 15.21 -5.78 -8.32
CA ALA A 507 14.53 -4.89 -9.26
C ALA A 507 13.20 -5.52 -9.71
N ILE A 508 12.12 -4.77 -9.52
CA ILE A 508 10.78 -5.11 -10.03
C ILE A 508 10.54 -4.30 -11.29
N VAL A 509 10.17 -4.97 -12.38
CA VAL A 509 9.90 -4.37 -13.68
C VAL A 509 8.43 -4.54 -13.99
N VAL A 510 7.72 -3.43 -14.18
CA VAL A 510 6.30 -3.39 -14.55
C VAL A 510 6.21 -2.88 -15.98
N ALA A 511 5.82 -3.77 -16.90
CA ALA A 511 5.81 -3.48 -18.33
C ALA A 511 4.40 -3.56 -18.95
N GLY A 512 4.27 -2.99 -20.15
CA GLY A 512 3.02 -2.93 -20.93
C GLY A 512 2.44 -1.52 -21.00
N LYS A 513 1.90 -1.02 -19.88
CA LYS A 513 1.09 0.21 -19.84
C LYS A 513 1.89 1.51 -19.77
N GLY A 514 3.03 1.50 -19.08
CA GLY A 514 3.90 2.67 -18.92
C GLY A 514 3.17 3.91 -18.40
N HIS A 515 2.78 4.81 -19.31
CA HIS A 515 2.13 6.09 -19.00
C HIS A 515 0.61 6.04 -19.08
N GLU A 516 0.04 4.95 -19.62
CA GLU A 516 -1.41 4.77 -19.72
C GLU A 516 -2.03 4.68 -18.31
N THR A 517 -3.07 5.47 -18.09
CA THR A 517 -3.75 5.59 -16.78
C THR A 517 -5.12 4.93 -16.77
N TYR A 518 -5.35 3.96 -17.65
CA TYR A 518 -6.63 3.29 -17.79
C TYR A 518 -6.47 1.81 -18.14
N GLN A 519 -7.52 1.04 -17.84
CA GLN A 519 -7.69 -0.34 -18.27
C GLN A 519 -9.01 -0.46 -19.04
N ILE A 520 -8.97 -1.03 -20.25
CA ILE A 520 -10.15 -1.20 -21.11
C ILE A 520 -10.68 -2.63 -20.99
N GLU A 521 -11.93 -2.79 -20.55
CA GLU A 521 -12.66 -4.06 -20.47
C GLU A 521 -14.04 -3.90 -21.13
N GLY A 522 -14.28 -4.64 -22.21
CA GLY A 522 -15.34 -4.34 -23.16
C GLY A 522 -15.23 -2.90 -23.67
N ASP A 523 -16.35 -2.17 -23.60
CA ASP A 523 -16.42 -0.75 -23.94
C ASP A 523 -16.08 0.19 -22.76
N THR A 524 -15.72 -0.36 -21.59
CA THR A 524 -15.50 0.44 -20.37
C THR A 524 -14.04 0.79 -20.17
N LYS A 525 -13.71 2.09 -20.14
CA LYS A 525 -12.39 2.63 -19.75
C LYS A 525 -12.36 2.88 -18.23
N LYS A 526 -11.81 1.93 -17.46
CA LYS A 526 -11.64 2.06 -15.99
C LYS A 526 -10.33 2.78 -15.68
N LEU A 527 -10.31 3.62 -14.64
CA LEU A 527 -9.08 4.28 -14.17
C LEU A 527 -8.14 3.24 -13.56
N PHE A 528 -6.92 3.14 -14.10
CA PHE A 528 -5.88 2.23 -13.60
C PHE A 528 -4.50 2.71 -14.03
N ASP A 529 -3.65 3.09 -13.08
CA ASP A 529 -2.29 3.59 -13.36
C ASP A 529 -1.27 2.76 -12.58
N ASP A 530 -0.41 2.02 -13.31
CA ASP A 530 0.64 1.16 -12.74
C ASP A 530 1.50 1.89 -11.70
N ARG A 531 1.78 3.18 -11.91
CA ARG A 531 2.65 3.96 -11.03
C ARG A 531 1.95 4.30 -9.73
N VAL A 532 0.67 4.67 -9.81
CA VAL A 532 -0.15 4.96 -8.63
C VAL A 532 -0.34 3.68 -7.82
N GLU A 533 -0.68 2.57 -8.47
CA GLU A 533 -0.84 1.27 -7.83
C GLU A 533 0.45 0.78 -7.17
N CYS A 534 1.61 0.97 -7.83
CA CYS A 534 2.90 0.65 -7.23
C CYS A 534 3.21 1.53 -6.02
N ARG A 535 3.00 2.85 -6.11
CA ARG A 535 3.22 3.78 -4.97
C ARG A 535 2.33 3.42 -3.79
N GLU A 536 1.06 3.13 -4.03
CA GLU A 536 0.14 2.72 -2.97
C GLU A 536 0.56 1.40 -2.33
N ALA A 537 0.91 0.39 -3.14
CA ALA A 537 1.37 -0.90 -2.62
C ALA A 537 2.67 -0.79 -1.81
N LEU A 538 3.62 0.06 -2.22
CA LEU A 538 4.84 0.34 -1.47
C LEU A 538 4.56 1.03 -0.12
N ARG A 539 3.66 2.02 -0.11
CA ARG A 539 3.23 2.70 1.12
C ARG A 539 2.50 1.75 2.07
N ASP A 540 1.65 0.89 1.53
CA ASP A 540 0.94 -0.15 2.28
C ASP A 540 1.95 -1.11 2.93
N GLU A 541 2.96 -1.59 2.20
CA GLU A 541 3.96 -2.50 2.77
C GLU A 541 4.85 -1.81 3.82
N ALA A 542 5.25 -0.55 3.60
CA ALA A 542 5.99 0.24 4.59
C ALA A 542 5.17 0.50 5.87
N SER A 543 3.83 0.57 5.77
CA SER A 543 2.95 0.66 6.94
C SER A 543 2.89 -0.67 7.69
N ARG A 544 2.83 -1.80 6.97
CA ARG A 544 2.82 -3.15 7.55
C ARG A 544 4.13 -3.49 8.24
N GLU A 545 5.27 -3.11 7.68
CA GLU A 545 6.58 -3.30 8.33
C GLU A 545 6.67 -2.50 9.62
N ARG A 546 6.21 -1.24 9.62
CA ARG A 546 6.11 -0.43 10.84
C ARG A 546 5.19 -1.07 11.88
N ASP A 547 4.03 -1.58 11.47
CA ASP A 547 3.12 -2.30 12.36
C ASP A 547 3.72 -3.60 12.89
N ARG A 548 4.45 -4.36 12.06
CA ARG A 548 5.19 -5.57 12.50
C ARG A 548 6.29 -5.21 13.50
N ALA A 549 7.04 -4.13 13.26
CA ALA A 549 8.07 -3.65 14.16
C ALA A 549 7.47 -3.14 15.49
N LEU A 550 6.37 -2.39 15.45
CA LEU A 550 5.62 -1.97 16.63
C LEU A 550 5.05 -3.16 17.41
N ARG A 551 4.53 -4.18 16.71
CA ARG A 551 4.08 -5.44 17.33
C ARG A 551 5.23 -6.19 17.97
N ALA A 552 6.38 -6.29 17.31
CA ALA A 552 7.58 -6.92 17.86
C ALA A 552 8.12 -6.14 19.06
N LEU A 553 8.09 -4.80 19.02
CA LEU A 553 8.47 -3.93 20.12
C LEU A 553 7.50 -4.04 21.30
N MET A 554 6.19 -4.10 21.04
CA MET A 554 5.17 -4.38 22.07
C MET A 554 5.35 -5.79 22.66
N LEU A 555 5.63 -6.79 21.82
CA LEU A 555 5.95 -8.14 22.29
C LEU A 555 7.23 -8.16 23.15
N LEU A 556 8.24 -7.36 22.80
CA LEU A 556 9.46 -7.17 23.60
C LEU A 556 9.19 -6.39 24.90
N TRP A 557 8.26 -5.44 24.90
CA TRP A 557 7.77 -4.72 26.10
C TRP A 557 6.89 -5.61 27.00
N LEU A 558 6.32 -6.67 26.43
CA LEU A 558 5.53 -7.70 27.12
C LEU A 558 6.38 -8.87 27.63
N ILE A 559 7.69 -8.91 27.32
CA ILE A 559 8.64 -9.74 28.06
C ILE A 559 8.88 -8.98 29.38
N PRO A 560 8.40 -9.47 30.54
CA PRO A 560 8.58 -8.74 31.78
C PRO A 560 10.07 -8.51 32.01
N GLY A 561 10.46 -7.26 32.19
CA GLY A 561 11.76 -6.93 32.75
C GLY A 561 11.93 -7.67 34.07
N LEU A 562 13.07 -8.36 34.21
CA LEU A 562 13.59 -8.97 35.44
C LEU A 562 12.55 -9.10 36.58
N THR A 563 11.80 -10.20 36.60
CA THR A 563 11.14 -10.61 37.83
C THR A 563 12.24 -11.02 38.81
N TYR A 564 12.54 -10.15 39.76
CA TYR A 564 13.20 -10.55 41.00
C TYR A 564 12.32 -11.62 41.65
N ALA A 565 12.80 -12.86 41.66
CA ALA A 565 12.24 -13.93 42.48
C ALA A 565 12.49 -13.55 43.95
N GLY A 566 11.53 -12.85 44.55
CA GLY A 566 11.45 -12.63 45.99
C GLY A 566 10.28 -13.42 46.54
N ASP A 567 10.50 -14.10 47.67
CA ASP A 567 9.45 -14.81 48.40
C ASP A 567 8.28 -13.85 48.68
N ILE A 568 7.07 -14.19 48.23
CA ILE A 568 5.87 -13.39 48.51
C ILE A 568 5.46 -13.67 49.95
N VAL A 569 5.88 -12.78 50.84
CA VAL A 569 5.50 -12.75 52.25
C VAL A 569 4.21 -11.94 52.39
N HIS A 570 3.14 -12.52 52.95
CA HIS A 570 1.94 -11.74 53.27
C HIS A 570 2.25 -10.80 54.46
N GLU A 571 2.44 -9.50 54.19
CA GLU A 571 2.52 -8.48 55.23
C GLU A 571 1.13 -8.26 55.86
N ASP A 572 1.05 -8.41 57.18
CA ASP A 572 -0.14 -8.13 57.98
C ASP A 572 0.23 -7.12 59.07
N ASP A 573 -0.09 -5.85 58.82
CA ASP A 573 0.18 -4.72 59.71
C ASP A 573 -0.92 -4.49 60.75
N ASN A 574 -2.02 -5.25 60.69
CA ASN A 574 -3.13 -5.10 61.65
C ASN A 574 -2.91 -5.92 62.93
N ALA A 575 -2.12 -7.00 62.88
CA ALA A 575 -1.85 -7.85 64.03
C ALA A 575 -0.63 -7.39 64.84
N PRO A 576 -0.66 -7.51 66.20
CA PRO A 576 0.41 -7.01 67.07
C PRO A 576 1.78 -7.66 66.74
N LYS A 577 2.84 -6.85 66.63
CA LYS A 577 4.24 -7.31 66.57
C LYS A 577 4.82 -7.22 67.98
N LEU A 578 4.96 -8.36 68.66
CA LEU A 578 5.56 -8.47 70.00
C LEU A 578 6.88 -9.26 69.90
N PRO A 579 7.86 -9.07 70.80
CA PRO A 579 9.04 -9.93 70.86
C PRO A 579 8.64 -11.41 71.02
N GLY A 580 9.13 -12.29 70.14
CA GLY A 580 8.72 -13.71 70.08
C GLY A 580 7.43 -13.99 69.28
N CYS A 581 6.77 -12.94 68.74
CA CYS A 581 5.59 -13.02 67.90
C CYS A 581 5.64 -12.05 66.72
N SER A 582 6.64 -12.24 65.87
CA SER A 582 6.92 -11.38 64.70
C SER A 582 7.10 -12.16 63.40
N ASN A 583 6.84 -13.48 63.39
CA ASN A 583 6.98 -14.28 62.17
C ASN A 583 5.95 -13.84 61.13
N HIS A 584 6.34 -13.90 59.87
CA HIS A 584 5.39 -13.67 58.79
C HIS A 584 4.48 -14.88 58.55
N PHE A 585 3.25 -14.62 58.12
CA PHE A 585 2.36 -15.69 57.70
C PHE A 585 2.83 -16.26 56.37
N ILE A 586 3.22 -17.52 56.39
CA ILE A 586 3.60 -18.30 55.21
C ILE A 586 2.63 -19.47 55.05
N LEU A 587 2.31 -19.80 53.81
CA LEU A 587 1.62 -21.05 53.50
C LEU A 587 2.61 -22.20 53.65
N VAL A 588 2.17 -23.27 54.30
CA VAL A 588 2.99 -24.44 54.61
C VAL A 588 2.33 -25.65 53.99
N LYS A 589 3.08 -26.37 53.15
CA LYS A 589 2.65 -27.65 52.60
C LYS A 589 3.04 -28.77 53.56
N VAL A 590 2.04 -29.52 54.02
CA VAL A 590 2.18 -30.69 54.89
C VAL A 590 2.01 -31.93 54.04
N GLN A 591 3.14 -32.57 53.72
CA GLN A 591 3.17 -33.84 52.99
C GLN A 591 3.13 -35.01 53.98
N THR A 592 2.38 -36.05 53.65
CA THR A 592 2.26 -37.26 54.46
C THR A 592 2.85 -38.47 53.74
N TRP A 593 3.38 -39.41 54.52
CA TRP A 593 3.88 -40.69 54.03
C TRP A 593 3.36 -41.84 54.88
N ILE A 594 2.93 -42.91 54.22
CA ILE A 594 2.51 -44.16 54.86
C ILE A 594 3.36 -45.26 54.24
N ASN A 595 4.02 -46.09 55.05
CA ASN A 595 4.91 -47.17 54.57
C ASN A 595 5.99 -46.73 53.56
N ASN A 596 6.55 -45.52 53.74
CA ASN A 596 7.52 -44.91 52.82
C ASN A 596 6.98 -44.55 51.42
N GLU A 597 5.67 -44.67 51.17
CA GLU A 597 5.00 -44.14 49.99
C GLU A 597 4.36 -42.79 50.31
N GLU A 598 4.37 -41.89 49.32
CA GLU A 598 3.76 -40.57 49.43
C GLU A 598 2.23 -40.71 49.42
N ASP A 599 1.57 -40.12 50.42
CA ASP A 599 0.12 -40.11 50.55
C ASP A 599 -0.40 -38.67 50.32
N SER A 600 -1.34 -38.20 51.14
CA SER A 600 -2.08 -36.98 50.91
C SER A 600 -1.25 -35.73 51.22
N GLU A 601 -1.51 -34.68 50.45
CA GLU A 601 -0.95 -33.36 50.63
C GLU A 601 -1.98 -32.42 51.27
N PHE A 602 -1.57 -31.64 52.26
CA PHE A 602 -2.42 -30.64 52.91
C PHE A 602 -1.76 -29.27 52.93
N VAL A 603 -2.54 -28.20 52.77
CA VAL A 603 -2.07 -26.82 52.85
C VAL A 603 -2.49 -26.21 54.19
N GLY A 604 -1.52 -25.66 54.92
CA GLY A 604 -1.70 -24.96 56.19
C GLY A 604 -1.10 -23.55 56.18
N VAL A 605 -1.25 -22.83 57.29
CA VAL A 605 -0.66 -21.49 57.50
C VAL A 605 0.18 -21.48 58.78
N GLY A 606 1.40 -20.97 58.69
CA GLY A 606 2.31 -20.82 59.83
C GLY A 606 1.83 -19.79 60.87
N ALA A 607 2.29 -19.93 62.12
CA ALA A 607 2.00 -18.98 63.19
C ALA A 607 2.89 -17.74 63.16
N ARG A 608 2.42 -16.65 63.78
CA ARG A 608 3.23 -15.43 64.03
C ARG A 608 4.27 -15.61 65.14
N PHE A 609 4.18 -16.66 65.94
CA PHE A 609 5.09 -17.04 67.02
C PHE A 609 5.77 -18.38 66.72
N GLY A 610 6.76 -18.77 67.54
CA GLY A 610 7.51 -20.01 67.34
C GLY A 610 8.75 -19.83 66.46
N THR A 611 9.47 -20.92 66.19
CA THR A 611 10.57 -20.90 65.22
C THR A 611 10.06 -20.74 63.79
N THR A 612 10.78 -19.97 62.98
CA THR A 612 10.47 -19.80 61.55
C THR A 612 10.73 -21.09 60.79
N ILE A 613 9.77 -21.52 59.98
CA ILE A 613 9.90 -22.70 59.12
C ILE A 613 10.82 -22.34 57.95
N GLN A 614 11.88 -23.13 57.72
CA GLN A 614 12.89 -22.85 56.68
C GLN A 614 12.35 -23.09 55.26
N THR A 615 12.78 -22.26 54.29
CA THR A 615 12.22 -22.17 52.94
C THR A 615 12.88 -23.06 51.87
N LYS A 616 13.76 -23.99 52.24
CA LYS A 616 14.55 -24.78 51.27
C LYS A 616 14.40 -26.30 51.44
N GLU A 617 13.88 -26.94 50.39
CA GLU A 617 13.57 -28.38 50.29
C GLU A 617 14.73 -29.32 50.68
N LYS A 618 15.97 -28.88 50.44
CA LYS A 618 17.18 -29.69 50.61
C LYS A 618 17.53 -30.03 52.08
N TYR A 619 16.84 -29.45 53.05
CA TYR A 619 17.15 -29.56 54.48
C TYR A 619 16.03 -30.18 55.34
N ALA A 620 14.96 -30.71 54.73
CA ALA A 620 13.81 -31.22 55.47
C ALA A 620 14.04 -32.65 56.00
N SER A 621 13.94 -32.85 57.33
CA SER A 621 14.03 -34.15 58.00
C SER A 621 12.65 -34.75 58.22
N ARG A 622 12.43 -36.07 58.00
CA ARG A 622 11.16 -36.74 58.31
C ARG A 622 11.02 -36.98 59.81
N THR A 623 10.00 -36.42 60.43
CA THR A 623 9.69 -36.57 61.87
C THR A 623 8.49 -37.52 62.04
N PRO A 624 8.12 -38.04 63.22
CA PRO A 624 6.84 -38.74 63.41
C PRO A 624 5.68 -37.79 63.75
N LEU A 625 4.42 -38.14 63.46
CA LEU A 625 3.22 -37.42 63.92
C LEU A 625 2.42 -38.23 64.94
N SER A 626 2.09 -37.58 66.05
CA SER A 626 1.34 -38.17 67.16
C SER A 626 0.10 -37.33 67.49
N LEU A 627 -0.98 -37.98 67.90
CA LEU A 627 -2.21 -37.33 68.39
C LEU A 627 -2.07 -36.97 69.88
N SER A 628 -2.46 -35.76 70.27
CA SER A 628 -2.48 -35.37 71.68
C SER A 628 -3.67 -35.99 72.44
N ASP A 629 -3.46 -36.39 73.70
CA ASP A 629 -4.53 -36.69 74.68
C ASP A 629 -4.30 -35.89 75.98
N PRO A 630 -5.12 -34.85 76.29
CA PRO A 630 -6.35 -34.46 75.61
C PRO A 630 -6.12 -33.86 74.22
N SER A 631 -7.10 -34.02 73.32
CA SER A 631 -6.97 -33.69 71.89
C SER A 631 -6.72 -32.22 71.60
N ASP A 632 -7.03 -31.32 72.53
CA ASP A 632 -6.78 -29.89 72.38
C ASP A 632 -5.43 -29.41 72.93
N CYS A 633 -4.67 -30.25 73.63
CA CYS A 633 -3.37 -29.87 74.21
C CYS A 633 -3.41 -28.55 75.02
N CYS A 634 -4.55 -28.21 75.63
CA CYS A 634 -4.64 -27.05 76.52
C CYS A 634 -4.03 -27.34 77.91
N THR A 635 -3.82 -28.62 78.22
CA THR A 635 -3.08 -29.14 79.38
C THR A 635 -2.07 -30.18 78.90
N ALA A 636 -1.05 -30.48 79.72
CA ALA A 636 -0.02 -31.46 79.39
C ALA A 636 -0.62 -32.82 78.95
N PRO A 637 -0.20 -33.38 77.80
CA PRO A 637 -0.58 -34.72 77.37
C PRO A 637 -0.23 -35.79 78.41
N LYS A 638 -1.02 -36.88 78.46
CA LYS A 638 -0.77 -37.99 79.38
C LYS A 638 0.47 -38.82 79.03
N GLU A 639 0.85 -38.85 77.76
CA GLU A 639 2.01 -39.59 77.25
C GLU A 639 3.19 -38.64 76.99
N LYS A 640 4.42 -39.15 77.18
CA LYS A 640 5.65 -38.37 76.99
C LYS A 640 6.03 -38.41 75.51
N ILE A 641 6.02 -37.26 74.83
CA ILE A 641 6.19 -37.13 73.39
C ILE A 641 7.54 -36.46 73.12
N ALA A 642 8.59 -37.25 72.91
CA ALA A 642 9.93 -36.71 72.67
C ALA A 642 10.27 -36.74 71.18
N GLY A 643 10.24 -35.58 70.54
CA GLY A 643 10.70 -35.37 69.16
C GLY A 643 9.62 -35.47 68.07
N ASP A 644 8.40 -35.92 68.39
CA ASP A 644 7.31 -36.00 67.39
C ASP A 644 6.67 -34.63 67.12
N VAL A 645 6.05 -34.50 65.95
CA VAL A 645 5.08 -33.45 65.69
C VAL A 645 3.75 -33.81 66.34
N LEU A 646 3.12 -32.83 66.98
CA LEU A 646 1.86 -33.03 67.68
C LEU A 646 0.68 -32.53 66.84
N LEU A 647 -0.29 -33.39 66.54
CA LEU A 647 -1.58 -33.02 65.93
C LEU A 647 -2.62 -32.74 67.02
N VAL A 648 -3.21 -31.55 67.01
CA VAL A 648 -4.11 -31.06 68.05
C VAL A 648 -5.33 -30.36 67.46
N HIS A 649 -6.45 -30.39 68.18
CA HIS A 649 -7.64 -29.61 67.87
C HIS A 649 -7.51 -28.17 68.38
N ARG A 650 -8.19 -27.23 67.71
CA ARG A 650 -8.18 -25.79 68.05
C ARG A 650 -8.41 -25.49 69.54
N GLY A 651 -9.31 -26.23 70.19
CA GLY A 651 -9.61 -26.10 71.62
C GLY A 651 -10.17 -24.73 72.01
N ARG A 652 -10.17 -24.44 73.32
CA ARG A 652 -10.61 -23.13 73.88
C ARG A 652 -9.48 -22.27 74.46
N CYS A 653 -8.27 -22.80 74.60
CA CYS A 653 -7.10 -22.05 75.06
C CYS A 653 -6.45 -21.22 73.93
N LYS A 654 -5.56 -20.30 74.32
CA LYS A 654 -4.78 -19.49 73.39
C LYS A 654 -3.82 -20.35 72.56
N PHE A 655 -3.46 -19.87 71.37
CA PHE A 655 -2.55 -20.57 70.47
C PHE A 655 -1.14 -20.74 71.07
N THR A 656 -0.64 -19.67 71.67
CA THR A 656 0.65 -19.59 72.38
C THR A 656 0.71 -20.55 73.56
N THR A 657 -0.37 -20.64 74.37
CA THR A 657 -0.47 -21.62 75.47
C THR A 657 -0.34 -23.05 74.95
N LYS A 658 -1.01 -23.37 73.85
CA LYS A 658 -0.97 -24.71 73.25
C LYS A 658 0.43 -25.06 72.76
N ALA A 659 1.12 -24.12 72.12
CA ALA A 659 2.49 -24.30 71.67
C ALA A 659 3.48 -24.49 72.84
N LYS A 660 3.34 -23.73 73.92
CA LYS A 660 4.15 -23.91 75.14
C LYS A 660 3.93 -25.27 75.79
N VAL A 661 2.68 -25.74 75.86
CA VAL A 661 2.36 -27.06 76.41
C VAL A 661 2.97 -28.17 75.55
N ALA A 662 2.87 -28.05 74.22
CA ALA A 662 3.46 -29.00 73.28
C ALA A 662 5.00 -29.02 73.37
N GLU A 663 5.64 -27.85 73.47
CA GLU A 663 7.09 -27.73 73.63
C GLU A 663 7.57 -28.31 74.97
N ALA A 664 6.86 -28.03 76.07
CA ALA A 664 7.21 -28.52 77.41
C ALA A 664 7.21 -30.05 77.51
N VAL A 665 6.43 -30.74 76.67
CA VAL A 665 6.43 -32.21 76.61
C VAL A 665 7.45 -32.80 75.64
N GLY A 666 8.15 -31.95 74.88
CA GLY A 666 9.23 -32.34 73.97
C GLY A 666 8.83 -32.47 72.50
N ALA A 667 7.69 -31.91 72.08
CA ALA A 667 7.29 -31.93 70.67
C ALA A 667 8.28 -31.12 69.80
N SER A 668 8.48 -31.55 68.55
CA SER A 668 9.34 -30.85 67.58
C SER A 668 8.60 -29.81 66.73
N ALA A 669 7.29 -29.96 66.56
CA ALA A 669 6.40 -29.00 65.89
C ALA A 669 4.93 -29.21 66.32
N LEU A 670 4.06 -28.27 65.98
CA LEU A 670 2.63 -28.31 66.30
C LEU A 670 1.75 -28.13 65.06
N LEU A 671 0.82 -29.06 64.80
CA LEU A 671 -0.23 -28.96 63.80
C LEU A 671 -1.59 -28.76 64.46
N ILE A 672 -2.28 -27.65 64.17
CA ILE A 672 -3.58 -27.32 64.77
C ILE A 672 -4.69 -27.49 63.73
N ILE A 673 -5.66 -28.35 64.03
CA ILE A 673 -6.89 -28.53 63.24
C ILE A 673 -7.86 -27.40 63.58
N ASN A 674 -8.24 -26.61 62.57
CA ASN A 674 -9.21 -25.53 62.72
C ASN A 674 -10.64 -26.07 62.88
N ASN A 675 -11.54 -25.25 63.43
CA ASN A 675 -12.97 -25.57 63.52
C ASN A 675 -13.78 -25.14 62.28
N ARG A 676 -13.15 -24.44 61.34
CA ARG A 676 -13.74 -23.98 60.07
C ARG A 676 -12.95 -24.56 58.89
N LYS A 677 -13.58 -24.59 57.71
CA LYS A 677 -12.96 -25.03 56.45
C LYS A 677 -11.96 -24.02 55.87
N GLU A 678 -11.83 -22.85 56.47
CA GLU A 678 -10.91 -21.80 56.04
C GLU A 678 -9.61 -21.83 56.84
N LEU A 679 -8.52 -21.34 56.24
CA LEU A 679 -7.26 -21.10 56.92
C LEU A 679 -7.40 -19.92 57.89
N TYR A 680 -6.90 -20.07 59.12
CA TYR A 680 -6.98 -19.05 60.15
C TYR A 680 -5.59 -18.63 60.63
N LYS A 681 -5.32 -17.32 60.62
CA LYS A 681 -4.06 -16.73 61.05
C LYS A 681 -3.90 -16.82 62.56
N MET A 682 -2.85 -17.51 63.02
CA MET A 682 -2.53 -17.59 64.45
C MET A 682 -1.70 -16.38 64.89
N VAL A 683 -2.33 -15.52 65.70
CA VAL A 683 -1.73 -14.30 66.26
C VAL A 683 -1.59 -14.42 67.78
N CYS A 684 -0.70 -13.61 68.35
CA CYS A 684 -0.59 -13.43 69.80
C CYS A 684 -1.56 -12.36 70.30
N GLU A 685 -1.94 -12.47 71.58
CA GLU A 685 -2.79 -11.48 72.22
C GLU A 685 -1.96 -10.28 72.73
N ARG A 686 -2.58 -9.09 72.80
CA ARG A 686 -1.89 -7.84 73.18
C ARG A 686 -1.32 -7.84 74.61
N ASN A 687 -1.76 -8.75 75.48
CA ASN A 687 -1.34 -8.85 76.88
C ASN A 687 -0.26 -9.90 77.13
N GLU A 688 0.28 -10.52 76.08
CA GLU A 688 1.34 -11.53 76.18
C GLU A 688 2.72 -10.86 76.07
N THR A 689 3.54 -10.95 77.12
CA THR A 689 4.84 -10.26 77.19
C THR A 689 6.05 -11.20 77.25
N ASP A 690 5.81 -12.51 77.33
CA ASP A 690 6.86 -13.55 77.47
C ASP A 690 6.52 -14.75 76.58
N LEU A 691 7.03 -14.72 75.33
CA LEU A 691 6.77 -15.71 74.29
C LEU A 691 8.08 -16.40 73.87
N ASP A 692 8.69 -17.12 74.79
CA ASP A 692 9.75 -18.08 74.47
C ASP A 692 9.10 -19.39 74.00
N ILE A 693 8.91 -19.51 72.68
CA ILE A 693 8.36 -20.69 72.00
C ILE A 693 9.34 -21.04 70.88
N ASN A 694 9.98 -22.21 70.94
CA ASN A 694 11.04 -22.59 69.99
C ASN A 694 10.62 -23.70 69.00
N ILE A 695 9.35 -24.06 68.97
CA ILE A 695 8.79 -25.00 67.99
C ILE A 695 7.95 -24.27 66.93
N PRO A 696 7.92 -24.72 65.67
CA PRO A 696 7.05 -24.16 64.64
C PRO A 696 5.61 -24.65 64.83
N ALA A 697 4.64 -23.77 64.53
CA ALA A 697 3.22 -24.08 64.60
C ALA A 697 2.51 -23.79 63.27
N VAL A 698 1.65 -24.71 62.81
CA VAL A 698 0.91 -24.62 61.54
C VAL A 698 -0.57 -24.92 61.77
N MET A 699 -1.45 -24.10 61.21
CA MET A 699 -2.90 -24.29 61.21
C MET A 699 -3.34 -25.02 59.94
N LEU A 700 -4.15 -26.07 60.08
CA LEU A 700 -4.81 -26.77 59.00
C LEU A 700 -6.32 -26.46 58.96
N PRO A 701 -6.94 -26.36 57.77
CA PRO A 701 -8.39 -26.34 57.62
C PRO A 701 -9.05 -27.55 58.27
N HIS A 702 -10.32 -27.42 58.70
CA HIS A 702 -11.03 -28.50 59.38
C HIS A 702 -11.10 -29.80 58.58
N ASP A 703 -11.42 -29.73 57.29
CA ASP A 703 -11.49 -30.88 56.38
C ASP A 703 -10.13 -31.57 56.19
N ALA A 704 -9.07 -30.80 55.96
CA ALA A 704 -7.70 -31.30 55.86
C ALA A 704 -7.25 -31.98 57.16
N GLY A 705 -7.44 -31.31 58.30
CA GLY A 705 -7.04 -31.82 59.61
C GLY A 705 -7.80 -33.09 60.04
N VAL A 706 -9.11 -33.15 59.78
CA VAL A 706 -9.91 -34.36 60.09
C VAL A 706 -9.56 -35.51 59.14
N SER A 707 -9.18 -35.22 57.88
CA SER A 707 -8.67 -36.26 56.98
C SER A 707 -7.36 -36.84 57.50
N LEU A 708 -6.42 -35.98 57.91
CA LEU A 708 -5.15 -36.37 58.50
C LEU A 708 -5.33 -37.18 59.80
N GLU A 709 -6.24 -36.74 60.68
CA GLU A 709 -6.58 -37.45 61.91
C GLU A 709 -7.19 -38.84 61.62
N ARG A 710 -8.04 -38.96 60.59
CA ARG A 710 -8.58 -40.26 60.16
C ARG A 710 -7.48 -41.19 59.69
N SER A 711 -6.53 -40.72 58.89
CA SER A 711 -5.39 -41.51 58.42
C SER A 711 -4.55 -42.05 59.59
N LEU A 712 -4.30 -41.24 60.62
CA LEU A 712 -3.60 -41.68 61.84
C LEU A 712 -4.37 -42.76 62.61
N LYS A 713 -5.69 -42.63 62.72
CA LYS A 713 -6.53 -43.60 63.44
C LYS A 713 -6.72 -44.92 62.68
N SER A 714 -6.61 -44.92 61.35
CA SER A 714 -6.71 -46.12 60.52
C SER A 714 -5.42 -46.95 60.43
N GLY A 715 -4.28 -46.40 60.86
CA GLY A 715 -2.98 -47.09 60.81
C GLY A 715 -2.76 -48.02 62.01
N ALA A 716 -2.65 -49.33 61.76
CA ALA A 716 -2.25 -50.30 62.79
C ALA A 716 -0.78 -50.07 63.22
N SER A 717 -0.59 -49.56 64.43
CA SER A 717 0.61 -49.73 65.28
C SER A 717 1.99 -49.60 64.60
N ARG A 718 2.42 -48.36 64.32
CA ARG A 718 3.81 -47.81 64.37
C ARG A 718 3.84 -46.42 63.72
N PRO A 719 4.76 -45.51 64.10
CA PRO A 719 4.67 -44.08 63.85
C PRO A 719 4.48 -43.77 62.36
N ALA A 720 3.42 -43.03 62.03
CA ALA A 720 3.35 -42.31 60.78
C ALA A 720 4.52 -41.31 60.80
N ASN A 721 5.55 -41.55 60.00
CA ASN A 721 6.64 -40.61 59.79
C ASN A 721 6.06 -39.40 59.02
N LEU A 722 5.73 -38.34 59.75
CA LEU A 722 5.27 -37.07 59.22
C LEU A 722 6.23 -35.92 59.54
N LEU A 723 6.48 -35.16 58.46
CA LEU A 723 7.09 -33.83 58.38
C LEU A 723 8.59 -33.79 58.30
N GLY A 724 9.09 -33.68 57.06
CA GLY A 724 9.88 -32.52 56.69
C GLY A 724 8.95 -31.51 56.01
N GLY A 725 8.92 -30.27 56.52
CA GLY A 725 8.10 -29.20 55.95
C GLY A 725 8.58 -28.82 54.56
N TYR A 726 7.68 -28.84 53.58
CA TYR A 726 7.91 -28.21 52.29
C TYR A 726 7.37 -26.78 52.37
N VAL A 727 8.26 -25.80 52.18
CA VAL A 727 7.82 -24.51 51.66
C VAL A 727 7.85 -24.64 50.15
N ILE A 728 6.74 -25.09 49.57
CA ILE A 728 6.37 -24.56 48.27
C ILE A 728 5.63 -23.29 48.65
N THR A 729 6.24 -22.12 48.46
CA THR A 729 5.44 -20.97 48.06
C THR A 729 4.67 -21.48 46.86
N VAL A 730 3.41 -21.87 47.02
CA VAL A 730 2.54 -22.02 45.87
C VAL A 730 2.61 -20.62 45.29
N PRO A 731 3.19 -20.40 44.10
CA PRO A 731 2.82 -19.23 43.39
C PRO A 731 1.35 -19.52 43.09
N GLN A 732 0.45 -19.13 43.99
CA GLN A 732 -0.67 -18.38 43.51
C GLN A 732 -0.07 -17.05 43.01
N ASP A 733 0.60 -17.17 41.88
CA ASP A 733 0.40 -16.31 40.74
C ASP A 733 -1.09 -16.34 40.36
N PHE A 734 -2.03 -16.28 41.32
CA PHE A 734 -3.41 -15.96 41.02
C PHE A 734 -3.46 -14.56 40.39
N HIS A 735 -2.44 -13.72 40.59
CA HIS A 735 -2.21 -12.57 39.75
C HIS A 735 -1.48 -12.91 38.45
N ALA A 736 -0.36 -13.65 38.42
CA ALA A 736 0.37 -13.86 37.14
C ALA A 736 -0.30 -14.85 36.16
N TYR A 737 -0.92 -15.95 36.62
CA TYR A 737 -1.79 -16.83 35.83
C TYR A 737 -3.06 -16.11 35.37
N PHE A 738 -3.69 -15.33 36.24
CA PHE A 738 -4.85 -14.51 35.86
C PHE A 738 -4.47 -13.44 34.84
N SER A 739 -3.34 -12.76 35.04
CA SER A 739 -2.76 -11.81 34.08
C SER A 739 -2.41 -12.53 32.78
N ALA A 740 -1.82 -13.72 32.82
CA ALA A 740 -1.48 -14.49 31.62
C ALA A 740 -2.74 -14.91 30.84
N VAL A 741 -3.77 -15.46 31.50
CA VAL A 741 -5.04 -15.85 30.87
C VAL A 741 -5.80 -14.62 30.36
N THR A 742 -5.79 -13.51 31.10
CA THR A 742 -6.38 -12.23 30.69
C THR A 742 -5.64 -11.66 29.47
N VAL A 743 -4.31 -11.71 29.46
CA VAL A 743 -3.46 -11.25 28.34
C VAL A 743 -3.68 -12.12 27.11
N VAL A 744 -3.73 -13.45 27.25
CA VAL A 744 -4.05 -14.37 26.15
C VAL A 744 -5.47 -14.12 25.63
N GLY A 745 -6.45 -13.90 26.52
CA GLY A 745 -7.82 -13.55 26.15
C GLY A 745 -7.92 -12.24 25.38
N ILE A 746 -7.25 -11.19 25.87
CA ILE A 746 -7.17 -9.88 25.18
C ILE A 746 -6.45 -10.03 23.83
N ALA A 747 -5.35 -10.78 23.77
CA ALA A 747 -4.61 -11.03 22.54
C ALA A 747 -5.45 -11.79 21.51
N LEU A 748 -6.25 -12.78 21.95
CA LEU A 748 -7.19 -13.50 21.12
C LEU A 748 -8.28 -12.55 20.57
N ILE A 749 -8.88 -11.72 21.43
CA ILE A 749 -9.88 -10.73 21.01
C ILE A 749 -9.31 -9.77 19.97
N ILE A 750 -8.11 -9.20 20.21
CA ILE A 750 -7.43 -8.31 19.27
C ILE A 750 -7.17 -9.04 17.94
N THR A 751 -6.70 -10.28 17.99
CA THR A 751 -6.42 -11.08 16.79
C THR A 751 -7.69 -11.32 15.98
N VAL A 752 -8.79 -11.70 16.63
CA VAL A 752 -10.07 -11.90 15.94
C VAL A 752 -10.60 -10.59 15.36
N LEU A 753 -10.52 -9.47 16.07
CA LEU A 753 -10.93 -8.15 15.56
C LEU A 753 -10.09 -7.67 14.37
N GLN A 754 -8.84 -8.15 14.23
CA GLN A 754 -7.98 -7.86 13.08
C GLN A 754 -8.27 -8.75 11.87
N ILE A 755 -8.59 -10.03 12.11
CA ILE A 755 -8.81 -11.03 11.07
C ILE A 755 -10.23 -10.94 10.52
N VAL A 756 -11.22 -10.95 11.42
CA VAL A 756 -12.63 -11.01 11.04
C VAL A 756 -13.11 -9.61 10.67
N ARG A 757 -13.62 -9.47 9.44
CA ARG A 757 -14.03 -8.19 8.88
C ARG A 757 -15.51 -8.20 8.58
N VAL A 758 -16.22 -7.24 9.16
CA VAL A 758 -17.58 -6.91 8.72
C VAL A 758 -17.47 -6.10 7.41
N PRO A 759 -18.10 -6.55 6.31
CA PRO A 759 -17.98 -5.92 4.99
C PRO A 759 -18.85 -4.66 4.85
N ASN A 760 -20.02 -4.62 5.49
CA ASN A 760 -20.93 -3.47 5.49
C ASN A 760 -21.82 -3.48 6.74
N LEU A 761 -22.51 -2.36 6.99
CA LEU A 761 -23.36 -2.21 8.18
C LEU A 761 -24.54 -3.19 8.20
N LYS A 762 -25.02 -3.66 7.04
CA LYS A 762 -26.07 -4.70 6.95
C LYS A 762 -25.63 -6.02 7.59
N VAL A 763 -24.42 -6.50 7.27
CA VAL A 763 -23.88 -7.73 7.87
C VAL A 763 -23.66 -7.55 9.38
N GLY A 764 -23.14 -6.38 9.80
CA GLY A 764 -22.97 -6.07 11.22
C GLY A 764 -24.30 -6.04 11.99
N MET A 765 -25.36 -5.49 11.39
CA MET A 765 -26.71 -5.45 11.97
C MET A 765 -27.28 -6.85 12.18
N VAL A 766 -27.19 -7.73 11.19
CA VAL A 766 -27.68 -9.12 11.30
C VAL A 766 -26.94 -9.85 12.41
N LEU A 767 -25.61 -9.76 12.43
CA LEU A 767 -24.76 -10.40 13.44
C LEU A 767 -25.14 -9.97 14.86
N LEU A 768 -25.22 -8.65 15.12
CA LEU A 768 -25.55 -8.14 16.45
C LEU A 768 -27.00 -8.42 16.85
N SER A 769 -27.94 -8.46 15.90
CA SER A 769 -29.34 -8.80 16.20
C SER A 769 -29.48 -10.26 16.63
N CYS A 770 -28.78 -11.18 15.97
CA CYS A 770 -28.72 -12.57 16.38
C CYS A 770 -28.07 -12.74 17.75
N ALA A 771 -26.96 -12.02 18.00
CA ALA A 771 -26.27 -12.06 19.29
C ALA A 771 -27.10 -11.49 20.45
N PHE A 772 -27.82 -10.39 20.20
CA PHE A 772 -28.76 -9.79 21.14
C PHE A 772 -29.86 -10.78 21.55
N LEU A 773 -30.48 -11.47 20.58
CA LEU A 773 -31.51 -12.47 20.87
C LEU A 773 -30.95 -13.69 21.61
N TYR A 774 -29.74 -14.12 21.25
CA TYR A 774 -29.03 -15.20 21.93
C TYR A 774 -28.80 -14.88 23.41
N ASP A 775 -28.27 -13.70 23.72
CA ASP A 775 -27.96 -13.28 25.09
C ASP A 775 -29.23 -13.20 25.96
N ILE A 776 -30.30 -12.57 25.44
CA ILE A 776 -31.62 -12.52 26.12
C ILE A 776 -32.19 -13.92 26.38
N PHE A 777 -32.09 -14.81 25.40
CA PHE A 777 -32.59 -16.18 25.52
C PHE A 777 -31.90 -16.91 26.68
N TRP A 778 -30.57 -16.84 26.75
CA TRP A 778 -29.80 -17.54 27.79
C TRP A 778 -29.97 -16.95 29.20
N VAL A 779 -30.24 -15.66 29.32
CA VAL A 779 -30.46 -15.02 30.64
C VAL A 779 -31.89 -15.22 31.15
N PHE A 780 -32.89 -14.88 30.33
CA PHE A 780 -34.27 -14.78 30.78
C PHE A 780 -35.15 -15.98 30.41
N VAL A 781 -34.95 -16.55 29.21
CA VAL A 781 -35.84 -17.59 28.66
C VAL A 781 -35.41 -18.98 29.12
N SER A 782 -34.10 -19.23 29.22
CA SER A 782 -33.53 -20.53 29.63
C SER A 782 -34.09 -21.01 30.98
N LYS A 783 -34.24 -20.10 31.95
CA LYS A 783 -34.79 -20.39 33.30
C LYS A 783 -36.20 -20.96 33.25
N ARG A 784 -37.01 -20.55 32.27
CA ARG A 784 -38.40 -20.99 32.12
C ARG A 784 -38.51 -22.39 31.51
N TRP A 785 -37.49 -22.83 30.78
CA TRP A 785 -37.46 -24.13 30.11
C TRP A 785 -36.66 -25.19 30.87
N PHE A 786 -35.57 -24.80 31.54
CA PHE A 786 -34.60 -25.73 32.16
C PHE A 786 -34.61 -25.74 33.69
N HIS A 787 -35.55 -25.02 34.33
CA HIS A 787 -35.71 -24.89 35.80
C HIS A 787 -34.51 -24.30 36.58
N GLU A 788 -33.33 -24.16 35.97
CA GLU A 788 -32.18 -23.37 36.44
C GLU A 788 -31.68 -22.45 35.30
N SER A 789 -31.14 -21.27 35.64
CA SER A 789 -30.50 -20.39 34.66
C SER A 789 -29.12 -20.94 34.29
N VAL A 790 -29.02 -21.67 33.18
CA VAL A 790 -27.77 -22.32 32.70
C VAL A 790 -26.57 -21.37 32.70
N MET A 791 -26.77 -20.10 32.33
CA MET A 791 -25.69 -19.10 32.30
C MET A 791 -25.18 -18.69 33.68
N ILE A 792 -26.03 -18.70 34.72
CA ILE A 792 -25.63 -18.40 36.11
C ILE A 792 -24.85 -19.59 36.70
N VAL A 793 -25.23 -20.82 36.33
CA VAL A 793 -24.52 -22.05 36.73
C VAL A 793 -23.10 -22.07 36.13
N VAL A 794 -22.96 -21.70 34.84
CA VAL A 794 -21.66 -21.57 34.17
C VAL A 794 -20.81 -20.43 34.74
N ALA A 795 -21.43 -19.31 35.18
CA ALA A 795 -20.73 -18.18 35.77
C ALA A 795 -20.31 -18.40 37.25
N ARG A 796 -21.06 -19.20 38.02
CA ARG A 796 -20.76 -19.51 39.43
C ARG A 796 -19.89 -20.76 39.63
N GLY A 797 -19.83 -21.67 38.65
CA GLY A 797 -18.95 -22.84 38.71
C GLY A 797 -19.39 -23.93 39.69
N ASP A 798 -20.65 -23.93 40.13
CA ASP A 798 -21.08 -24.72 41.30
C ASP A 798 -21.36 -26.21 41.04
N ARG A 799 -21.16 -26.74 39.82
CA ARG A 799 -21.28 -28.19 39.57
C ARG A 799 -20.22 -28.66 38.59
N THR A 800 -19.25 -29.42 39.11
CA THR A 800 -18.38 -30.36 38.38
C THR A 800 -17.63 -29.81 37.17
N ALA A 801 -16.70 -28.88 37.37
CA ALA A 801 -15.64 -28.63 36.38
C ALA A 801 -14.38 -28.09 37.07
N GLU A 802 -13.36 -28.94 37.18
CA GLU A 802 -11.95 -28.50 37.28
C GLU A 802 -11.48 -27.82 35.98
N ASP A 803 -12.29 -27.81 34.92
CA ASP A 803 -12.01 -27.12 33.66
C ASP A 803 -12.92 -25.88 33.48
N GLY A 804 -12.44 -24.73 33.94
CA GLY A 804 -13.08 -23.45 33.68
C GLY A 804 -13.13 -23.15 32.17
N VAL A 805 -14.33 -22.84 31.65
CA VAL A 805 -14.53 -22.47 30.24
C VAL A 805 -13.64 -21.26 29.89
N PRO A 806 -12.81 -21.31 28.81
CA PRO A 806 -11.70 -20.37 28.59
C PRO A 806 -12.09 -18.96 28.08
N MET A 807 -13.38 -18.57 28.13
CA MET A 807 -13.90 -17.40 27.38
C MET A 807 -14.59 -16.35 28.24
N LEU A 808 -14.02 -16.01 29.39
CA LEU A 808 -14.56 -15.01 30.32
C LEU A 808 -13.45 -14.09 30.83
N LEU A 809 -13.67 -12.77 30.73
CA LEU A 809 -12.78 -11.76 31.31
C LEU A 809 -13.30 -11.44 32.72
N LYS A 810 -12.46 -11.59 33.75
CA LYS A 810 -12.83 -11.15 35.11
C LYS A 810 -12.28 -9.73 35.33
N ILE A 811 -13.07 -8.86 35.95
CA ILE A 811 -12.70 -7.49 36.28
C ILE A 811 -12.87 -7.32 37.79
N PRO A 812 -11.85 -6.88 38.54
CA PRO A 812 -11.98 -6.67 39.98
C PRO A 812 -13.06 -5.61 40.26
N ARG A 813 -13.93 -5.86 41.24
CA ARG A 813 -14.94 -4.89 41.66
C ARG A 813 -14.24 -3.71 42.35
N MET A 814 -14.26 -2.54 41.70
CA MET A 814 -13.78 -1.33 42.33
C MET A 814 -14.72 -0.99 43.50
N PHE A 815 -14.15 -0.76 44.69
CA PHE A 815 -14.84 -0.49 45.97
C PHE A 815 -15.46 -1.68 46.70
N ASP A 816 -15.01 -2.92 46.45
CA ASP A 816 -15.33 -4.09 47.28
C ASP A 816 -14.16 -4.39 48.25
N PRO A 817 -14.31 -4.21 49.58
CA PRO A 817 -13.26 -4.46 50.57
C PRO A 817 -12.82 -5.92 50.66
N TRP A 818 -13.56 -6.84 50.01
CA TRP A 818 -13.41 -8.30 50.15
C TRP A 818 -12.98 -9.00 48.86
N GLY A 819 -12.69 -8.27 47.77
CA GLY A 819 -12.04 -8.83 46.58
C GLY A 819 -12.96 -9.60 45.62
N GLY A 820 -14.21 -9.19 45.42
CA GLY A 820 -15.09 -9.79 44.40
C GLY A 820 -14.70 -9.46 42.95
N TYR A 821 -15.03 -10.35 42.00
CA TYR A 821 -14.86 -10.14 40.56
C TYR A 821 -16.22 -10.00 39.84
N SER A 822 -16.28 -9.11 38.85
CA SER A 822 -17.34 -9.07 37.83
C SER A 822 -16.85 -9.79 36.58
N ILE A 823 -17.73 -10.53 35.90
CA ILE A 823 -17.37 -11.34 34.74
C ILE A 823 -18.06 -10.75 33.50
N ILE A 824 -17.31 -10.59 32.41
CA ILE A 824 -17.84 -10.24 31.08
C ILE A 824 -17.44 -11.29 30.06
N GLY A 825 -18.37 -11.69 29.19
CA GLY A 825 -18.12 -12.66 28.14
C GLY A 825 -17.27 -12.07 27.02
N PHE A 826 -16.39 -12.89 26.42
CA PHE A 826 -15.64 -12.44 25.24
C PHE A 826 -16.57 -12.09 24.07
N GLY A 827 -17.73 -12.74 23.94
CA GLY A 827 -18.75 -12.41 22.96
C GLY A 827 -19.31 -10.99 23.10
N ASP A 828 -19.42 -10.48 24.33
CA ASP A 828 -19.94 -9.14 24.65
C ASP A 828 -18.97 -8.03 24.27
N ILE A 829 -17.70 -8.38 24.06
CA ILE A 829 -16.63 -7.47 23.61
C ILE A 829 -16.40 -7.61 22.11
N LEU A 830 -16.26 -8.85 21.64
CA LEU A 830 -15.84 -9.16 20.28
C LEU A 830 -16.90 -8.79 19.25
N LEU A 831 -18.18 -9.12 19.49
CA LEU A 831 -19.24 -8.88 18.51
C LEU A 831 -19.51 -7.37 18.31
N PRO A 832 -19.68 -6.55 19.37
CA PRO A 832 -19.77 -5.10 19.20
C PRO A 832 -18.46 -4.49 18.70
N GLY A 833 -17.31 -5.03 19.11
CA GLY A 833 -15.98 -4.59 18.68
C GLY A 833 -15.78 -4.71 17.16
N LEU A 834 -16.33 -5.73 16.51
CA LEU A 834 -16.29 -5.87 15.05
C LEU A 834 -16.99 -4.71 14.33
N LEU A 835 -18.07 -4.20 14.90
CA LEU A 835 -18.80 -3.05 14.35
C LEU A 835 -18.04 -1.73 14.57
N ILE A 836 -17.37 -1.57 15.71
CA ILE A 836 -16.50 -0.43 16.01
C ILE A 836 -15.26 -0.44 15.10
N ALA A 837 -14.67 -1.61 14.85
CA ALA A 837 -13.55 -1.75 13.91
C ALA A 837 -13.97 -1.47 12.45
N PHE A 838 -15.23 -1.74 12.10
CA PHE A 838 -15.80 -1.30 10.83
C PHE A 838 -15.90 0.23 10.73
N SER A 839 -16.36 0.92 11.78
CA SER A 839 -16.49 2.38 11.75
C SER A 839 -15.14 3.10 11.65
N LEU A 840 -14.09 2.58 12.32
CA LEU A 840 -12.72 3.09 12.19
C LEU A 840 -12.19 2.99 10.75
N ARG A 841 -12.39 1.84 10.11
CA ARG A 841 -11.95 1.63 8.72
C ARG A 841 -12.67 2.55 7.74
N TYR A 842 -13.98 2.72 7.96
CA TYR A 842 -14.78 3.62 7.14
C TYR A 842 -14.32 5.08 7.27
N ASP A 843 -14.06 5.54 8.50
CA ASP A 843 -13.56 6.90 8.75
C ASP A 843 -12.19 7.15 8.11
N TRP A 844 -11.30 6.16 8.19
CA TRP A 844 -9.98 6.24 7.60
C TRP A 844 -10.04 6.31 6.07
N ALA A 845 -10.86 5.45 5.45
CA ALA A 845 -11.10 5.47 4.02
C ALA A 845 -11.71 6.79 3.54
N ALA A 846 -12.55 7.42 4.37
CA ALA A 846 -13.22 8.68 4.08
C ALA A 846 -12.38 9.91 4.45
N ARG A 847 -11.16 9.73 4.99
CA ARG A 847 -10.29 10.80 5.53
C ARG A 847 -11.00 11.74 6.51
N LYS A 848 -11.87 11.19 7.37
CA LYS A 848 -12.62 11.98 8.36
C LYS A 848 -11.79 12.27 9.60
N ASN A 849 -11.94 13.47 10.14
CA ASN A 849 -11.39 13.83 11.45
C ASN A 849 -12.13 13.09 12.58
N LEU A 850 -11.48 12.85 13.73
CA LEU A 850 -12.03 12.08 14.86
C LEU A 850 -13.44 12.48 15.31
N GLN A 851 -13.77 13.78 15.31
CA GLN A 851 -15.11 14.27 15.68
C GLN A 851 -16.16 14.10 14.56
N ALA A 852 -15.72 14.19 13.31
CA ALA A 852 -16.55 14.04 12.12
C ALA A 852 -16.75 12.57 11.71
N GLY A 853 -15.92 11.67 12.23
CA GLY A 853 -16.01 10.23 12.02
C GLY A 853 -17.15 9.57 12.79
N TYR A 854 -17.28 8.27 12.64
CA TYR A 854 -18.19 7.37 13.35
C TYR A 854 -17.50 6.68 14.54
N PHE A 855 -16.19 6.42 14.46
CA PHE A 855 -15.43 5.65 15.44
C PHE A 855 -15.52 6.20 16.86
N LEU A 856 -15.26 7.50 17.05
CA LEU A 856 -15.31 8.13 18.37
C LEU A 856 -16.69 7.98 19.01
N TRP A 857 -17.74 8.23 18.25
CA TRP A 857 -19.13 8.13 18.72
C TRP A 857 -19.54 6.68 18.99
N SER A 858 -19.12 5.73 18.16
CA SER A 858 -19.33 4.30 18.41
C SER A 858 -18.61 3.81 19.67
N MET A 859 -17.40 4.31 19.95
CA MET A 859 -16.67 4.00 21.18
C MET A 859 -17.36 4.56 22.43
N VAL A 860 -17.83 5.81 22.37
CA VAL A 860 -18.60 6.41 23.47
C VAL A 860 -19.89 5.64 23.72
N ALA A 861 -20.60 5.26 22.65
CA ALA A 861 -21.82 4.47 22.74
C ALA A 861 -21.59 3.08 23.35
N TYR A 862 -20.50 2.40 22.98
CA TYR A 862 -20.09 1.13 23.59
C TYR A 862 -19.80 1.28 25.09
N GLY A 863 -19.00 2.29 25.47
CA GLY A 863 -18.70 2.58 26.88
C GLY A 863 -19.95 2.92 27.70
N SER A 864 -20.89 3.65 27.10
CA SER A 864 -22.18 4.00 27.73
C SER A 864 -23.06 2.77 27.92
N GLY A 865 -23.10 1.88 26.92
CA GLY A 865 -23.79 0.59 27.02
C GLY A 865 -23.24 -0.28 28.14
N LEU A 866 -21.91 -0.39 28.26
CA LEU A 866 -21.25 -1.12 29.35
C LEU A 866 -21.56 -0.52 30.73
N LEU A 867 -21.55 0.81 30.85
CA LEU A 867 -21.87 1.49 32.10
C LEU A 867 -23.31 1.20 32.54
N ILE A 868 -24.26 1.22 31.60
CA ILE A 868 -25.67 0.89 31.88
C ILE A 868 -25.81 -0.57 32.28
N THR A 869 -25.12 -1.50 31.61
CA THR A 869 -25.08 -2.92 32.02
C THR A 869 -24.60 -3.05 33.47
N TYR A 870 -23.54 -2.33 33.83
CA TYR A 870 -22.99 -2.35 35.19
C TYR A 870 -23.97 -1.78 36.24
N VAL A 871 -24.62 -0.66 35.93
CA VAL A 871 -25.65 -0.05 36.80
C VAL A 871 -26.84 -0.98 36.96
N ALA A 872 -27.33 -1.60 35.88
CA ALA A 872 -28.44 -2.55 35.91
C ALA A 872 -28.12 -3.79 36.77
N LEU A 873 -26.89 -4.30 36.68
CA LEU A 873 -26.41 -5.42 37.51
C LEU A 873 -26.46 -5.09 39.02
N ASN A 874 -26.08 -3.86 39.38
CA ASN A 874 -26.07 -3.41 40.78
C ASN A 874 -27.47 -3.06 41.30
N LEU A 875 -28.38 -2.55 40.45
CA LEU A 875 -29.76 -2.23 40.83
C LEU A 875 -30.63 -3.48 41.01
N MET A 876 -30.27 -4.60 40.39
CA MET A 876 -31.03 -5.86 40.44
C MET A 876 -30.41 -6.89 41.40
N ASP A 877 -29.77 -6.44 42.49
CA ASP A 877 -29.20 -7.26 43.56
C ASP A 877 -28.31 -8.43 43.07
N GLY A 878 -27.56 -8.22 41.98
CA GLY A 878 -26.63 -9.22 41.44
C GLY A 878 -27.28 -10.37 40.67
N HIS A 879 -28.55 -10.26 40.27
CA HIS A 879 -29.13 -11.14 39.27
C HIS A 879 -28.49 -10.89 37.90
N GLY A 880 -28.02 -11.96 37.23
CA GLY A 880 -27.31 -11.88 35.95
C GLY A 880 -28.12 -11.10 34.90
N GLN A 881 -27.46 -10.16 34.22
CA GLN A 881 -28.04 -9.33 33.17
C GLN A 881 -27.40 -9.65 31.80
N PRO A 882 -28.16 -9.63 30.69
CA PRO A 882 -27.59 -9.75 29.35
C PRO A 882 -26.84 -8.46 29.01
N ALA A 883 -25.54 -8.54 28.72
CA ALA A 883 -24.74 -7.37 28.41
C ALA A 883 -25.12 -6.77 27.04
N LEU A 884 -25.42 -7.63 26.05
CA LEU A 884 -25.78 -7.20 24.71
C LEU A 884 -27.14 -6.49 24.65
N LEU A 885 -28.02 -6.72 25.64
CA LEU A 885 -29.29 -6.00 25.78
C LEU A 885 -29.10 -4.48 25.80
N TYR A 886 -28.01 -4.02 26.44
CA TYR A 886 -27.69 -2.60 26.57
C TYR A 886 -26.65 -2.15 25.54
N ILE A 887 -25.70 -3.00 25.15
CA ILE A 887 -24.62 -2.60 24.23
C ILE A 887 -25.10 -2.47 22.78
N VAL A 888 -25.94 -3.39 22.29
CA VAL A 888 -26.35 -3.42 20.88
C VAL A 888 -27.20 -2.20 20.49
N PRO A 889 -28.24 -1.79 21.25
CA PRO A 889 -29.03 -0.61 20.90
C PRO A 889 -28.20 0.68 20.85
N PHE A 890 -27.25 0.85 21.78
CA PHE A 890 -26.38 2.03 21.81
C PHE A 890 -25.42 2.06 20.63
N THR A 891 -24.69 0.97 20.39
CA THR A 891 -23.68 0.91 19.32
C THR A 891 -24.29 0.96 17.92
N LEU A 892 -25.28 0.11 17.64
CA LEU A 892 -25.94 0.05 16.33
C LEU A 892 -26.84 1.29 16.10
N GLY A 893 -27.57 1.73 17.13
CA GLY A 893 -28.41 2.93 17.06
C GLY A 893 -27.60 4.19 16.75
N THR A 894 -26.41 4.35 17.35
CA THR A 894 -25.53 5.48 17.08
C THR A 894 -25.05 5.50 15.63
N LEU A 895 -24.67 4.35 15.07
CA LEU A 895 -24.24 4.26 13.66
C LEU A 895 -25.37 4.54 12.67
N LEU A 896 -26.57 4.02 12.93
CA LEU A 896 -27.74 4.26 12.09
C LEU A 896 -28.18 5.72 12.13
N THR A 897 -28.25 6.31 13.32
CA THR A 897 -28.66 7.72 13.48
C THR A 897 -27.66 8.68 12.87
N LEU A 898 -26.36 8.47 13.08
CA LEU A 898 -25.32 9.29 12.45
C LEU A 898 -25.29 9.10 10.93
N GLY A 899 -25.39 7.86 10.44
CA GLY A 899 -25.41 7.57 9.01
C GLY A 899 -26.61 8.21 8.32
N TRP A 900 -27.78 8.17 8.96
CA TRP A 900 -28.99 8.84 8.46
C TRP A 900 -28.84 10.36 8.46
N LYS A 901 -28.41 10.94 9.59
CA LYS A 901 -28.20 12.41 9.72
C LYS A 901 -27.18 12.96 8.73
N ARG A 902 -26.19 12.14 8.34
CA ARG A 902 -25.10 12.52 7.42
C ARG A 902 -25.40 12.17 5.95
N GLY A 903 -26.53 11.54 5.63
CA GLY A 903 -26.87 11.13 4.27
C GLY A 903 -26.04 9.96 3.72
N GLU A 904 -25.21 9.32 4.55
CA GLU A 904 -24.29 8.25 4.14
C GLU A 904 -24.85 6.84 4.43
N LEU A 905 -26.06 6.76 4.98
CA LEU A 905 -26.66 5.51 5.43
C LEU A 905 -26.68 4.45 4.33
N THR A 906 -27.06 4.81 3.10
CA THR A 906 -27.14 3.86 1.98
C THR A 906 -25.78 3.25 1.66
N ASN A 907 -24.72 4.08 1.65
CA ASN A 907 -23.36 3.64 1.37
C ASN A 907 -22.80 2.80 2.54
N LEU A 908 -23.05 3.20 3.79
CA LEU A 908 -22.70 2.39 4.98
C LEU A 908 -23.41 1.03 4.98
N PHE A 909 -24.69 1.00 4.61
CA PHE A 909 -25.55 -0.19 4.67
C PHE A 909 -25.24 -1.20 3.58
N THR A 910 -24.93 -0.76 2.36
CA THR A 910 -24.77 -1.64 1.20
C THR A 910 -23.31 -1.85 0.78
N LYS A 911 -22.60 -0.75 0.49
CA LYS A 911 -21.23 -0.79 -0.05
C LYS A 911 -20.17 -0.97 1.03
N GLY A 912 -20.36 -0.38 2.21
CA GLY A 912 -19.39 -0.45 3.32
C GLY A 912 -18.12 0.38 3.11
N GLU A 913 -18.03 1.17 2.02
CA GLU A 913 -16.92 2.06 1.70
C GLU A 913 -17.44 3.45 1.24
N PRO A 914 -16.67 4.54 1.46
CA PRO A 914 -17.03 5.88 1.01
C PRO A 914 -16.82 6.05 -0.50
N GLU A 915 -17.55 6.99 -1.12
CA GLU A 915 -17.35 7.34 -2.52
C GLU A 915 -16.02 8.07 -2.70
N ARG A 916 -15.16 7.53 -3.56
CA ARG A 916 -13.82 8.09 -3.83
C ARG A 916 -13.92 9.17 -4.89
N VAL A 917 -13.59 10.40 -4.53
CA VAL A 917 -13.44 11.53 -5.46
C VAL A 917 -11.96 11.69 -5.82
N CYS A 918 -11.67 11.82 -7.11
CA CYS A 918 -10.31 11.97 -7.60
C CYS A 918 -9.72 13.35 -7.22
N PRO A 919 -8.55 13.43 -6.58
CA PRO A 919 -7.93 14.70 -6.18
C PRO A 919 -7.45 15.57 -7.34
N HIS A 920 -7.56 15.10 -8.59
CA HIS A 920 -7.11 15.79 -9.79
C HIS A 920 -8.22 16.53 -10.55
N ILE A 921 -9.47 16.48 -10.07
CA ILE A 921 -10.58 17.24 -10.67
C ILE A 921 -10.81 18.48 -9.78
N PRO A 922 -10.69 19.71 -10.32
CA PRO A 922 -10.97 20.91 -9.56
C PRO A 922 -12.45 20.94 -9.15
N PRO A 923 -12.78 21.45 -7.94
CA PRO A 923 -14.13 21.39 -7.39
C PRO A 923 -15.18 22.16 -8.20
N SER A 924 -14.78 22.97 -9.17
CA SER A 924 -15.67 23.69 -10.09
C SER A 924 -16.26 22.82 -11.22
N ALA A 925 -15.82 21.56 -11.34
CA ALA A 925 -16.30 20.62 -12.36
C ALA A 925 -17.08 19.43 -11.76
N GLN A 926 -17.56 19.56 -10.52
CA GLN A 926 -18.42 18.57 -9.84
C GLN A 926 -19.86 19.04 -9.73
#